data_AF-A0A316A511-F1
#
_entry.id   AF-A0A316A511-F1
#
_cell.length_a   1.000
_cell.length_b   1.000
_cell.length_c   1.000
_cell.angle_alpha   90.00
_cell.angle_beta   90.00
_cell.angle_gamma   90.00
#
_symmetry.space_group_name_H-M   'P 1'
#
loop_
_entity.id
_entity.type
_entity.pdbx_description
1 polymer ?
#
loop_
_entity_poly.entity_id
_entity_poly.type
_entity_poly.pdbx_seq_one_letter_code
_entity_poly.pdbx_strand_id
1 'polypeptide(L)'
;MQQTSTIWRKANKWPFMVLLFFLCLGLKPVAQAQVRIDMARILGSQIASDNYGILYSKVIQGKTYIVGQINGYRAIPVTNGITYKGGAEIVIGVMDENGDTQLLTLFGGSDEDYPNGLEVANGKIYVSFTSQSQDLPVTNGSTNGSGDYQSGFVIMDEHTGAIEFATYIGGENGDSGYDNITSSIRLIGNEILVAGYTEASDFYTTDGTSHKGSRDLFVRRYSSTGALLYSTLIGGANIDYGPIYDYATGIIYLTTTTRSSDYPVTDESVYNPSVANAATSVVTALNANTGAILWSKNISSVNLFGRVYADASGVFLIGKTSVASAVPITTGSSHGGGNDVVVMKFSPSGFMQFARYIGGSGNEEMYGAELYNGELYVTGRSASPNYPVVNGLPYVGGYDVFLTKIDAGGQIAYSTLIGGTGNEGYPSMGMANGEVYLGFECTVNTPSTDGSSYNNSYPPSYAITKFEGDGQLCFSSIQDDGYTGLYTAQDNYRKLYVEGNFIYFQSYFHENNVTEAPFAGGNYNPGVVKYKICPTLPAPVSDPLSPASQTVCANGLVQQLIGGEMVIPGGNFPQMFNYVGVPFNQAPLNLDYQWQVADTPSGPWTNLVGATDKNYSPFPTTVSKYFRRLTMGGACCGGELYSTSEVAAVLVGANAAPTVDAGGGVTGIMQTCSGVSQNLGGSPTATGGSSPYAYLWSTGATSANPSVSSTENAIYTLTVTDANGCQQSDQVILNTYKADAGPDKGNCAGAGV
;
A
#
# COMPACT_ATOMS: atom_id res chain seq x y z
N MET A 1 -24.97 44.31 -25.57
CA MET A 1 -24.68 45.69 -26.02
C MET A 1 -23.71 46.32 -25.03
N GLN A 2 -22.79 47.09 -25.60
CA GLN A 2 -21.57 47.68 -25.05
C GLN A 2 -21.69 48.56 -23.79
N GLN A 3 -20.55 48.64 -23.09
CA GLN A 3 -20.02 49.77 -22.29
C GLN A 3 -20.70 50.04 -20.92
N THR A 4 -20.00 50.24 -19.80
CA THR A 4 -18.68 50.86 -19.57
C THR A 4 -17.98 50.34 -18.31
N SER A 5 -16.67 50.17 -18.43
CA SER A 5 -15.67 49.98 -17.39
C SER A 5 -15.20 51.33 -16.84
N THR A 6 -15.59 51.77 -15.62
CA THR A 6 -14.91 52.88 -14.90
C THR A 6 -15.32 53.09 -13.43
N ILE A 7 -15.33 52.10 -12.54
CA ILE A 7 -15.40 52.38 -11.07
C ILE A 7 -14.56 51.37 -10.26
N TRP A 8 -13.23 51.41 -10.37
CA TRP A 8 -12.32 50.76 -9.40
C TRP A 8 -11.07 51.61 -9.09
N ARG A 9 -11.23 52.94 -9.09
CA ARG A 9 -10.24 53.85 -8.48
C ARG A 9 -10.97 54.87 -7.62
N LYS A 10 -10.87 54.68 -6.30
CA LYS A 10 -11.30 55.50 -5.13
C LYS A 10 -12.41 54.86 -4.28
N ALA A 11 -12.01 53.90 -3.46
CA ALA A 11 -12.71 53.55 -2.23
C ALA A 11 -11.69 53.40 -1.08
N ASN A 12 -10.97 54.47 -0.76
CA ASN A 12 -10.30 54.63 0.53
C ASN A 12 -11.09 55.70 1.29
N LYS A 13 -11.48 55.39 2.54
CA LYS A 13 -12.54 56.02 3.39
C LYS A 13 -13.90 55.40 2.99
N TRP A 14 -14.52 54.48 3.73
CA TRP A 14 -15.02 54.55 5.12
C TRP A 14 -15.20 53.12 5.70
N PRO A 15 -14.57 52.70 6.82
CA PRO A 15 -14.85 51.39 7.42
C PRO A 15 -15.78 51.43 8.65
N PHE A 16 -16.20 52.60 9.15
CA PHE A 16 -16.92 52.67 10.44
C PHE A 16 -18.45 52.51 10.37
N MET A 17 -19.08 52.69 9.21
CA MET A 17 -20.55 52.75 9.12
C MET A 17 -21.20 51.41 8.75
N VAL A 18 -20.43 50.47 8.17
CA VAL A 18 -20.92 49.12 7.83
C VAL A 18 -20.97 48.20 9.06
N LEU A 19 -20.07 48.42 10.04
CA LEU A 19 -20.00 47.60 11.25
C LEU A 19 -21.22 47.79 12.18
N LEU A 20 -21.82 48.98 12.21
CA LEU A 20 -23.01 49.25 13.03
C LEU A 20 -24.29 48.61 12.46
N PHE A 21 -24.35 48.35 11.15
CA PHE A 21 -25.52 47.77 10.51
C PHE A 21 -25.66 46.26 10.78
N PHE A 22 -24.54 45.55 10.99
CA PHE A 22 -24.53 44.11 11.31
C PHE A 22 -24.86 43.80 12.78
N LEU A 23 -24.60 44.73 13.70
CA LEU A 23 -24.85 44.54 15.14
C LEU A 23 -26.35 44.66 15.52
N CYS A 24 -27.18 45.33 14.71
CA CYS A 24 -28.61 45.49 15.00
C CYS A 24 -29.51 44.34 14.51
N LEU A 25 -29.02 43.44 13.66
CA LEU A 25 -29.85 42.39 13.02
C LEU A 25 -29.66 40.97 13.57
N GLY A 26 -28.79 40.78 14.58
CA GLY A 26 -28.60 39.46 15.21
C GLY A 26 -28.10 38.35 14.27
N LEU A 27 -27.65 38.71 13.06
CA LEU A 27 -27.07 37.77 12.11
C LEU A 27 -25.62 37.50 12.53
N LYS A 28 -25.36 36.26 12.98
CA LYS A 28 -23.99 35.78 13.18
C LYS A 28 -23.22 35.89 11.86
N PRO A 29 -21.99 36.41 11.84
CA PRO A 29 -21.17 36.32 10.64
C PRO A 29 -20.94 34.85 10.33
N VAL A 30 -21.44 34.41 9.18
CA VAL A 30 -21.01 33.15 8.56
C VAL A 30 -19.50 33.27 8.36
N ALA A 31 -18.80 32.23 8.79
CA ALA A 31 -17.35 32.14 8.86
C ALA A 31 -16.66 32.83 7.67
N GLN A 32 -15.57 33.54 7.98
CA GLN A 32 -14.56 33.92 6.99
C GLN A 32 -14.32 32.70 6.09
N ALA A 33 -14.62 32.85 4.79
CA ALA A 33 -14.05 31.98 3.78
C ALA A 33 -12.53 32.22 3.84
N GLN A 34 -11.86 31.39 4.63
CA GLN A 34 -10.41 31.31 4.66
C GLN A 34 -10.03 30.87 3.24
N VAL A 35 -9.52 31.81 2.45
CA VAL A 35 -9.01 31.55 1.11
C VAL A 35 -7.83 30.60 1.31
N ARG A 36 -8.08 29.29 1.21
CA ARG A 36 -7.05 28.26 1.17
C ARG A 36 -6.20 28.56 -0.06
N ILE A 37 -4.92 28.81 0.15
CA ILE A 37 -3.95 28.94 -0.93
C ILE A 37 -3.44 27.52 -1.18
N ASP A 38 -4.13 26.86 -2.08
CA ASP A 38 -3.94 25.48 -2.47
C ASP A 38 -2.67 25.32 -3.33
N MET A 39 -1.69 24.54 -2.89
CA MET A 39 -0.44 24.33 -3.62
C MET A 39 -0.67 23.71 -5.01
N ALA A 40 -1.69 22.85 -5.18
CA ALA A 40 -2.06 22.36 -6.51
C ALA A 40 -2.84 23.38 -7.35
N ARG A 41 -3.46 24.41 -6.76
CA ARG A 41 -3.98 25.55 -7.52
C ARG A 41 -2.86 26.47 -8.01
N ILE A 42 -1.77 26.60 -7.24
CA ILE A 42 -0.57 27.34 -7.64
C ILE A 42 0.20 26.57 -8.72
N LEU A 43 0.45 25.28 -8.50
CA LEU A 43 1.20 24.43 -9.43
C LEU A 43 0.36 24.06 -10.67
N GLY A 44 -0.96 23.86 -10.53
CA GLY A 44 -1.84 23.46 -11.63
C GLY A 44 -2.34 24.58 -12.55
N SER A 45 -2.40 25.83 -12.08
CA SER A 45 -2.79 26.97 -12.94
C SER A 45 -1.62 27.69 -13.61
N GLN A 46 -0.37 27.35 -13.26
CA GLN A 46 0.82 28.09 -13.71
C GLN A 46 1.90 27.25 -14.41
N ILE A 47 1.84 25.91 -14.35
CA ILE A 47 2.78 25.01 -15.05
C ILE A 47 2.13 24.59 -16.37
N ALA A 48 1.94 25.55 -17.27
CA ALA A 48 1.47 25.28 -18.62
C ALA A 48 2.68 25.13 -19.55
N SER A 49 2.78 23.96 -20.16
CA SER A 49 3.27 23.70 -21.52
C SER A 49 4.61 22.99 -21.79
N ASP A 50 5.49 22.67 -20.84
CA ASP A 50 6.65 21.78 -21.14
C ASP A 50 7.09 20.94 -19.91
N ASN A 51 6.82 19.61 -19.95
CA ASN A 51 7.46 18.46 -19.28
C ASN A 51 8.11 18.50 -17.86
N TYR A 52 7.85 19.45 -16.96
CA TYR A 52 8.55 19.49 -15.66
C TYR A 52 7.61 19.70 -14.45
N GLY A 53 7.74 18.82 -13.44
CA GLY A 53 6.76 18.62 -12.37
C GLY A 53 7.36 18.25 -11.00
N ILE A 54 6.55 17.76 -10.05
CA ILE A 54 7.06 17.17 -8.79
C ILE A 54 7.87 15.93 -9.15
N LEU A 55 9.15 15.90 -8.78
CA LEU A 55 10.09 14.82 -9.10
C LEU A 55 10.37 13.93 -7.89
N TYR A 56 10.39 14.53 -6.70
CA TYR A 56 10.60 13.83 -5.44
C TYR A 56 9.56 14.27 -4.41
N SER A 57 9.19 13.33 -3.56
CA SER A 57 8.31 13.58 -2.43
C SER A 57 8.84 12.84 -1.20
N LYS A 58 8.33 13.17 -0.01
CA LYS A 58 8.49 12.40 1.22
C LYS A 58 7.39 12.78 2.20
N VAL A 59 6.92 11.85 3.02
CA VAL A 59 5.98 12.14 4.10
C VAL A 59 6.65 11.79 5.42
N ILE A 60 6.70 12.75 6.35
CA ILE A 60 7.29 12.57 7.68
C ILE A 60 6.44 13.33 8.69
N GLN A 61 5.95 12.63 9.72
CA GLN A 61 5.18 13.18 10.83
C GLN A 61 3.95 13.97 10.36
N GLY A 62 3.23 13.45 9.37
CA GLY A 62 2.04 14.04 8.77
C GLY A 62 2.32 15.17 7.77
N LYS A 63 3.56 15.67 7.69
CA LYS A 63 3.98 16.68 6.71
C LYS A 63 4.39 16.04 5.40
N THR A 64 3.95 16.62 4.29
CA THR A 64 4.35 16.21 2.93
C THR A 64 5.38 17.20 2.39
N TYR A 65 6.55 16.68 2.02
CA TYR A 65 7.65 17.42 1.40
C TYR A 65 7.67 17.07 -0.07
N ILE A 66 7.82 18.07 -0.93
CA ILE A 66 7.93 17.89 -2.37
C ILE A 66 9.09 18.70 -2.92
N VAL A 67 9.73 18.15 -3.94
CA VAL A 67 10.73 18.83 -4.74
C VAL A 67 10.44 18.56 -6.21
N GLY A 68 10.47 19.60 -7.03
CA GLY A 68 10.21 19.53 -8.46
C GLY A 68 10.95 20.60 -9.22
N GLN A 69 10.55 20.79 -10.46
CA GLN A 69 11.11 21.79 -11.36
C GLN A 69 10.00 22.68 -11.92
N ILE A 70 10.31 23.95 -12.17
CA ILE A 70 9.42 24.93 -12.82
C ILE A 70 10.13 25.65 -13.96
N ASN A 71 9.47 25.83 -15.11
CA ASN A 71 9.98 26.62 -16.24
C ASN A 71 8.96 27.70 -16.60
N GLY A 72 9.44 28.94 -16.82
CA GLY A 72 8.62 29.96 -17.48
C GLY A 72 7.79 30.84 -16.54
N TYR A 73 7.68 32.10 -16.96
CA TYR A 73 7.31 33.26 -16.18
C TYR A 73 5.81 33.27 -15.77
N ARG A 74 5.53 33.02 -14.48
CA ARG A 74 4.45 33.65 -13.70
C ARG A 74 4.82 33.61 -12.21
N ALA A 75 4.44 34.66 -11.48
CA ALA A 75 4.75 34.79 -10.06
C ALA A 75 4.08 33.66 -9.26
N ILE A 76 4.84 32.62 -8.96
CA ILE A 76 4.51 31.68 -7.90
C ILE A 76 4.54 32.49 -6.60
N PRO A 77 3.46 32.50 -5.81
CA PRO A 77 3.45 33.16 -4.51
C PRO A 77 4.29 32.31 -3.54
N VAL A 78 5.62 32.43 -3.65
CA VAL A 78 6.53 31.81 -2.69
C VAL A 78 6.31 32.43 -1.31
N THR A 79 6.35 31.61 -0.28
CA THR A 79 6.02 32.06 1.09
C THR A 79 7.14 32.89 1.72
N ASN A 80 8.35 32.86 1.15
CA ASN A 80 9.54 33.54 1.68
C ASN A 80 10.09 34.68 0.80
N GLY A 81 9.35 35.09 -0.24
CA GLY A 81 9.68 36.28 -1.05
C GLY A 81 10.87 36.13 -2.01
N ILE A 82 11.43 34.93 -2.19
CA ILE A 82 12.43 34.65 -3.23
C ILE A 82 11.82 34.89 -4.61
N THR A 83 12.59 35.47 -5.53
CA THR A 83 12.10 35.76 -6.88
C THR A 83 12.76 34.82 -7.88
N TYR A 84 11.95 34.33 -8.82
CA TYR A 84 12.41 33.59 -9.99
C TYR A 84 13.43 34.41 -10.78
N LYS A 85 14.57 33.79 -11.11
CA LYS A 85 15.74 34.42 -11.72
C LYS A 85 15.89 34.13 -13.21
N GLY A 86 15.24 33.09 -13.74
CA GLY A 86 15.34 32.67 -15.15
C GLY A 86 15.42 31.15 -15.26
N GLY A 87 15.36 30.60 -16.49
CA GLY A 87 15.54 29.16 -16.73
C GLY A 87 14.58 28.22 -15.99
N ALA A 88 14.99 26.96 -15.83
CA ALA A 88 14.33 26.04 -14.92
C ALA A 88 14.78 26.28 -13.47
N GLU A 89 13.85 26.36 -12.52
CA GLU A 89 14.21 26.44 -11.10
C GLU A 89 13.70 25.23 -10.31
N ILE A 90 14.41 24.91 -9.22
CA ILE A 90 13.98 23.87 -8.29
C ILE A 90 12.91 24.46 -7.37
N VAL A 91 11.71 23.88 -7.40
CA VAL A 91 10.64 24.20 -6.46
C VAL A 91 10.64 23.24 -5.28
N ILE A 92 10.54 23.79 -4.08
CA ILE A 92 10.50 23.03 -2.82
C ILE A 92 9.24 23.42 -2.06
N GLY A 93 8.45 22.43 -1.65
CA GLY A 93 7.20 22.62 -0.94
C GLY A 93 7.09 21.77 0.31
N VAL A 94 6.48 22.31 1.36
CA VAL A 94 6.08 21.60 2.58
C VAL A 94 4.61 21.87 2.83
N MET A 95 3.84 20.80 2.97
CA MET A 95 2.42 20.84 3.33
C MET A 95 2.21 20.14 4.67
N ASP A 96 1.27 20.63 5.46
CA ASP A 96 0.86 19.96 6.69
C ASP A 96 -0.06 18.76 6.42
N GLU A 97 -0.54 18.13 7.49
CA GLU A 97 -1.45 16.98 7.41
C GLU A 97 -2.79 17.31 6.76
N ASN A 98 -3.21 18.57 6.70
CA ASN A 98 -4.45 18.98 6.06
C ASN A 98 -4.26 19.32 4.58
N GLY A 99 -3.03 19.24 4.07
CA GLY A 99 -2.66 19.69 2.74
C GLY A 99 -2.44 21.21 2.65
N ASP A 100 -2.44 21.93 3.78
CA ASP A 100 -2.23 23.36 3.79
C ASP A 100 -0.72 23.65 3.65
N THR A 101 -0.38 24.49 2.66
CA THR A 101 1.01 24.91 2.36
C THR A 101 1.64 25.63 3.56
N GLN A 102 2.73 25.06 4.09
CA GLN A 102 3.54 25.65 5.16
C GLN A 102 4.75 26.39 4.58
N LEU A 103 5.38 25.83 3.56
CA LEU A 103 6.52 26.41 2.86
C LEU A 103 6.35 26.18 1.36
N LEU A 104 6.59 27.22 0.55
CA LEU A 104 6.79 27.09 -0.88
C LEU A 104 7.93 28.04 -1.26
N THR A 105 9.02 27.48 -1.75
CA THR A 105 10.24 28.23 -2.06
C THR A 105 10.94 27.71 -3.31
N LEU A 106 11.93 28.47 -3.76
CA LEU A 106 12.70 28.23 -4.98
C LEU A 106 14.18 28.17 -4.63
N PHE A 107 14.89 27.28 -5.29
CA PHE A 107 16.34 27.20 -5.28
C PHE A 107 16.85 27.14 -6.72
N GLY A 108 17.72 28.08 -7.08
CA GLY A 108 18.22 28.19 -8.44
C GLY A 108 18.92 29.51 -8.75
N GLY A 109 19.42 29.59 -9.98
CA GLY A 109 20.09 30.71 -10.60
C GLY A 109 19.39 31.13 -11.89
N SER A 110 20.13 31.74 -12.81
CA SER A 110 19.57 32.33 -14.04
C SER A 110 19.24 31.33 -15.14
N ASP A 111 19.80 30.12 -15.08
CA ASP A 111 19.73 29.08 -16.11
C ASP A 111 19.01 27.83 -15.58
N GLU A 112 19.17 26.67 -16.22
CA GLU A 112 18.40 25.48 -15.88
C GLU A 112 18.93 24.72 -14.65
N ASP A 113 18.06 24.53 -13.65
CA ASP A 113 18.35 23.86 -12.40
C ASP A 113 17.38 22.68 -12.13
N TYR A 114 17.96 21.51 -11.87
CA TYR A 114 17.26 20.24 -11.77
C TYR A 114 17.52 19.60 -10.40
N PRO A 115 16.49 19.17 -9.66
CA PRO A 115 16.69 18.36 -8.46
C PRO A 115 17.03 16.91 -8.83
N ASN A 116 17.90 16.28 -8.05
CA ASN A 116 18.31 14.87 -8.20
C ASN A 116 17.94 14.00 -6.98
N GLY A 117 17.45 14.60 -5.89
CA GLY A 117 17.10 13.87 -4.69
C GLY A 117 16.58 14.76 -3.56
N LEU A 118 15.85 14.15 -2.63
CA LEU A 118 15.24 14.79 -1.47
C LEU A 118 15.44 13.92 -0.23
N GLU A 119 16.00 14.50 0.82
CA GLU A 119 15.99 13.96 2.17
C GLU A 119 15.49 15.00 3.16
N VAL A 120 14.92 14.53 4.28
CA VAL A 120 14.35 15.40 5.31
C VAL A 120 14.64 14.78 6.68
N ALA A 121 15.20 15.58 7.58
CA ALA A 121 15.44 15.19 8.97
C ALA A 121 15.69 16.41 9.85
N ASN A 122 15.31 16.30 11.13
CA ASN A 122 15.65 17.27 12.19
C ASN A 122 15.28 18.73 11.83
N GLY A 123 14.13 18.95 11.19
CA GLY A 123 13.68 20.29 10.81
C GLY A 123 14.33 20.85 9.54
N LYS A 124 15.06 20.01 8.78
CA LYS A 124 15.82 20.44 7.60
C LYS A 124 15.45 19.65 6.35
N ILE A 125 15.51 20.32 5.22
CA ILE A 125 15.32 19.79 3.88
C ILE A 125 16.67 19.74 3.17
N TYR A 126 17.01 18.59 2.61
CA TYR A 126 18.26 18.35 1.89
C TYR A 126 17.93 18.03 0.45
N VAL A 127 18.44 18.82 -0.49
CA VAL A 127 18.18 18.64 -1.93
C VAL A 127 19.51 18.57 -2.66
N SER A 128 19.76 17.45 -3.34
CA SER A 128 20.85 17.38 -4.34
C SER A 128 20.35 17.91 -5.67
N PHE A 129 21.22 18.55 -6.45
CA PHE A 129 20.84 19.20 -7.71
C PHE A 129 21.93 19.11 -8.77
N THR A 130 21.51 19.38 -10.00
CA THR A 130 22.30 19.64 -11.20
C THR A 130 21.87 21.01 -11.71
N SER A 131 22.81 21.88 -12.01
CA SER A 131 22.56 23.27 -12.39
C SER A 131 23.42 23.67 -13.58
N GLN A 132 22.86 24.47 -14.49
CA GLN A 132 23.63 25.20 -15.51
C GLN A 132 23.97 26.63 -15.06
N SER A 133 23.43 27.03 -13.92
CA SER A 133 23.51 28.40 -13.41
C SER A 133 24.84 28.67 -12.71
N GLN A 134 25.47 29.80 -13.08
CA GLN A 134 26.71 30.25 -12.41
C GLN A 134 26.45 31.10 -11.15
N ASP A 135 25.20 31.50 -10.91
CA ASP A 135 24.77 32.43 -9.87
C ASP A 135 23.87 31.75 -8.81
N LEU A 136 24.10 30.46 -8.55
CA LEU A 136 23.39 29.76 -7.47
C LEU A 136 23.64 30.42 -6.11
N PRO A 137 22.65 30.42 -5.21
CA PRO A 137 22.79 30.93 -3.86
C PRO A 137 23.58 29.94 -2.98
N VAL A 138 24.88 29.85 -3.21
CA VAL A 138 25.81 29.01 -2.43
C VAL A 138 26.37 29.73 -1.20
N THR A 139 26.74 28.96 -0.18
CA THR A 139 27.37 29.52 1.03
C THR A 139 28.83 29.91 0.80
N ASN A 140 29.31 30.93 1.52
CA ASN A 140 30.67 31.47 1.40
C ASN A 140 31.75 30.36 1.47
N GLY A 141 32.67 30.36 0.51
CA GLY A 141 33.77 29.39 0.41
C GLY A 141 33.51 28.22 -0.53
N SER A 142 32.33 28.15 -1.16
CA SER A 142 32.08 27.23 -2.28
C SER A 142 32.79 27.74 -3.53
N THR A 143 33.60 26.90 -4.18
CA THR A 143 34.21 27.20 -5.48
C THR A 143 33.31 26.68 -6.61
N ASN A 144 33.08 27.51 -7.62
CA ASN A 144 32.34 27.12 -8.83
C ASN A 144 33.31 26.48 -9.81
N GLY A 145 32.95 25.32 -10.35
CA GLY A 145 33.62 24.77 -11.53
C GLY A 145 33.32 25.61 -12.77
N SER A 146 34.26 25.75 -13.69
CA SER A 146 34.11 26.58 -14.89
C SER A 146 33.31 25.93 -16.05
N GLY A 147 32.49 24.90 -15.77
CA GLY A 147 31.74 24.11 -16.77
C GLY A 147 30.27 24.49 -16.98
N ASP A 148 29.66 23.95 -18.05
CA ASP A 148 28.26 24.19 -18.47
C ASP A 148 27.21 23.57 -17.54
N TYR A 149 27.62 22.65 -16.67
CA TYR A 149 26.77 21.84 -15.81
C TYR A 149 27.50 21.57 -14.49
N GLN A 150 26.87 21.86 -13.35
CA GLN A 150 27.44 21.80 -12.01
C GLN A 150 26.53 20.98 -11.10
N SER A 151 27.09 20.05 -10.32
CA SER A 151 26.34 19.28 -9.31
C SER A 151 26.49 19.94 -7.95
N GLY A 152 25.54 19.70 -7.06
CA GLY A 152 25.65 20.17 -5.68
C GLY A 152 24.56 19.65 -4.78
N PHE A 153 24.53 20.18 -3.56
CA PHE A 153 23.39 20.03 -2.69
C PHE A 153 23.18 21.27 -1.81
N VAL A 154 21.96 21.41 -1.32
CA VAL A 154 21.52 22.47 -0.43
C VAL A 154 20.85 21.88 0.81
N ILE A 155 21.07 22.53 1.95
CA ILE A 155 20.40 22.32 3.23
C ILE A 155 19.58 23.57 3.53
N MET A 156 18.28 23.39 3.75
CA MET A 156 17.35 24.46 4.10
C MET A 156 16.61 24.16 5.39
N ASP A 157 16.28 25.21 6.15
CA ASP A 157 15.32 25.12 7.25
C ASP A 157 13.90 24.88 6.70
N GLU A 158 13.19 23.89 7.26
CA GLU A 158 11.88 23.48 6.75
C GLU A 158 10.75 24.49 6.98
N HIS A 159 10.94 25.44 7.90
CA HIS A 159 9.91 26.41 8.28
C HIS A 159 10.03 27.72 7.49
N THR A 160 11.27 28.14 7.23
CA THR A 160 11.58 29.44 6.61
C THR A 160 12.08 29.32 5.17
N GLY A 161 12.59 28.14 4.78
CA GLY A 161 13.32 27.95 3.51
C GLY A 161 14.68 28.65 3.48
N ALA A 162 15.20 29.09 4.63
CA ALA A 162 16.52 29.72 4.69
C ALA A 162 17.61 28.70 4.36
N ILE A 163 18.52 29.07 3.45
CA ILE A 163 19.68 28.25 3.09
C ILE A 163 20.66 28.28 4.26
N GLU A 164 20.89 27.13 4.88
CA GLU A 164 21.90 26.96 5.92
C GLU A 164 23.26 26.58 5.33
N PHE A 165 23.25 25.79 4.26
CA PHE A 165 24.45 25.36 3.55
C PHE A 165 24.09 25.06 2.09
N ALA A 166 24.95 25.46 1.17
CA ALA A 166 24.83 25.08 -0.24
C ALA A 166 26.22 25.07 -0.86
N THR A 167 26.55 24.01 -1.59
CA THR A 167 27.87 23.83 -2.18
C THR A 167 27.80 23.09 -3.51
N TYR A 168 28.84 23.27 -4.31
CA TYR A 168 29.10 22.51 -5.51
C TYR A 168 29.88 21.22 -5.22
N ILE A 169 29.65 20.22 -6.05
CA ILE A 169 30.36 18.93 -6.07
C ILE A 169 30.87 18.75 -7.50
N GLY A 170 32.17 18.91 -7.69
CA GLY A 170 32.84 18.78 -8.98
C GLY A 170 34.29 19.25 -8.93
N GLY A 171 34.91 19.36 -10.11
CA GLY A 171 36.22 19.93 -10.34
C GLY A 171 36.21 21.44 -10.61
N GLU A 172 37.39 22.08 -10.73
CA GLU A 172 37.53 23.52 -11.01
C GLU A 172 37.60 23.81 -12.53
N ASN A 173 38.07 22.84 -13.33
CA ASN A 173 38.21 22.97 -14.78
C ASN A 173 36.98 22.41 -15.51
N GLY A 174 36.26 23.28 -16.24
CA GLY A 174 35.11 22.89 -17.04
C GLY A 174 35.52 21.96 -18.18
N ASP A 175 35.24 20.67 -18.03
CA ASP A 175 35.41 19.70 -19.09
C ASP A 175 34.15 19.66 -19.98
N SER A 176 34.40 19.49 -21.28
CA SER A 176 33.41 19.71 -22.35
C SER A 176 32.43 18.55 -22.46
N GLY A 177 31.29 18.68 -21.79
CA GLY A 177 30.07 17.90 -22.03
C GLY A 177 29.64 17.04 -20.85
N TYR A 178 28.62 17.49 -20.12
CA TYR A 178 27.93 16.77 -19.04
C TYR A 178 28.81 16.37 -17.84
N ASP A 179 29.42 17.35 -17.18
CA ASP A 179 30.01 17.15 -15.84
C ASP A 179 28.90 17.03 -14.79
N ASN A 180 28.11 15.96 -14.83
CA ASN A 180 27.05 15.66 -13.86
C ASN A 180 26.61 14.19 -13.99
N ILE A 181 26.44 13.49 -12.86
CA ILE A 181 25.15 13.46 -12.13
C ILE A 181 25.44 12.99 -10.69
N THR A 182 25.24 13.88 -9.70
CA THR A 182 24.93 13.45 -8.33
C THR A 182 23.65 12.61 -8.40
N SER A 183 23.74 11.29 -8.19
CA SER A 183 22.59 10.41 -8.44
C SER A 183 21.59 10.40 -7.30
N SER A 184 22.04 10.73 -6.08
CA SER A 184 21.16 10.82 -4.92
C SER A 184 21.88 11.37 -3.68
N ILE A 185 21.08 11.95 -2.80
CA ILE A 185 21.42 12.29 -1.43
C ILE A 185 20.77 11.30 -0.46
N ARG A 186 21.48 10.95 0.62
CA ARG A 186 21.01 10.12 1.75
C ARG A 186 21.52 10.67 3.06
N LEU A 187 20.83 10.33 4.16
CA LEU A 187 21.28 10.66 5.51
C LEU A 187 21.78 9.40 6.23
N ILE A 188 22.94 9.51 6.88
CA ILE A 188 23.54 8.49 7.74
C ILE A 188 23.58 9.06 9.16
N GLY A 189 22.56 8.74 9.96
CA GLY A 189 22.32 9.47 11.21
C GLY A 189 22.04 10.94 10.90
N ASN A 190 22.90 11.85 11.35
CA ASN A 190 22.80 13.28 11.06
C ASN A 190 23.72 13.75 9.93
N GLU A 191 24.52 12.86 9.35
CA GLU A 191 25.49 13.19 8.31
C GLU A 191 24.93 12.91 6.92
N ILE A 192 25.52 13.55 5.91
CA ILE A 192 25.01 13.56 4.55
C ILE A 192 25.93 12.70 3.70
N LEU A 193 25.36 11.75 2.98
CA LEU A 193 26.03 10.96 1.96
C LEU A 193 25.56 11.41 0.59
N VAL A 194 26.52 11.66 -0.29
CA VAL A 194 26.28 11.99 -1.70
C VAL A 194 27.14 11.07 -2.55
N ALA A 195 26.54 10.44 -3.54
CA ALA A 195 27.26 9.64 -4.51
C ALA A 195 26.77 9.94 -5.93
N GLY A 196 27.63 9.67 -6.89
CA GLY A 196 27.39 9.93 -8.29
C GLY A 196 28.58 9.48 -9.11
N TYR A 197 28.72 10.03 -10.31
CA TYR A 197 29.92 9.90 -11.12
C TYR A 197 30.43 11.28 -11.54
N THR A 198 31.70 11.34 -11.90
CA THR A 198 32.37 12.55 -12.35
C THR A 198 33.22 12.27 -13.58
N GLU A 199 33.33 13.25 -14.45
CA GLU A 199 34.29 13.26 -15.57
C GLU A 199 35.50 14.16 -15.25
N ALA A 200 35.42 14.91 -14.14
CA ALA A 200 36.41 15.91 -13.76
C ALA A 200 37.73 15.27 -13.33
N SER A 201 38.77 15.56 -14.10
CA SER A 201 40.13 15.07 -13.84
C SER A 201 40.74 15.62 -12.54
N ASP A 202 40.24 16.75 -12.04
CA ASP A 202 40.67 17.46 -10.82
C ASP A 202 39.68 17.30 -9.66
N PHE A 203 38.78 16.31 -9.71
CA PHE A 203 37.84 16.03 -8.63
C PHE A 203 38.56 15.82 -7.29
N TYR A 204 38.25 16.66 -6.31
CA TYR A 204 38.92 16.62 -5.00
C TYR A 204 38.60 15.34 -4.22
N THR A 205 39.63 14.63 -3.80
CA THR A 205 39.56 13.43 -2.93
C THR A 205 40.38 13.64 -1.67
N THR A 206 39.92 13.09 -0.54
CA THR A 206 40.63 13.17 0.74
C THR A 206 41.59 12.00 0.96
N ASP A 207 41.39 10.91 0.22
CA ASP A 207 42.17 9.68 0.31
C ASP A 207 43.27 9.59 -0.77
N GLY A 208 43.37 10.58 -1.65
CA GLY A 208 44.36 10.64 -2.73
C GLY A 208 44.01 9.78 -3.94
N THR A 209 42.80 9.22 -4.02
CA THR A 209 42.31 8.59 -5.26
C THR A 209 42.20 9.61 -6.39
N SER A 210 42.47 9.20 -7.63
CA SER A 210 42.45 10.06 -8.80
C SER A 210 41.55 9.48 -9.89
N HIS A 211 41.02 10.36 -10.73
CA HIS A 211 40.28 9.97 -11.93
C HIS A 211 41.17 9.14 -12.87
N LYS A 212 40.68 8.00 -13.35
CA LYS A 212 41.42 7.02 -14.18
C LYS A 212 40.83 6.84 -15.57
N GLY A 213 39.53 7.11 -15.73
CA GLY A 213 38.79 6.82 -16.95
C GLY A 213 38.19 8.05 -17.62
N SER A 214 37.06 7.85 -18.30
CA SER A 214 36.22 8.96 -18.78
C SER A 214 35.11 9.30 -17.79
N ARG A 215 34.71 8.33 -16.95
CA ARG A 215 33.74 8.50 -15.85
C ARG A 215 34.15 7.58 -14.72
N ASP A 216 34.35 8.13 -13.54
CA ASP A 216 34.52 7.36 -12.31
C ASP A 216 33.41 7.70 -11.31
N LEU A 217 33.09 6.75 -10.44
CA LEU A 217 32.15 6.98 -9.36
C LEU A 217 32.81 7.82 -8.28
N PHE A 218 32.03 8.68 -7.63
CA PHE A 218 32.45 9.33 -6.39
C PHE A 218 31.52 8.98 -5.23
N VAL A 219 32.09 8.98 -4.03
CA VAL A 219 31.34 8.95 -2.78
C VAL A 219 31.90 10.03 -1.86
N ARG A 220 31.02 10.92 -1.39
CA ARG A 220 31.36 12.00 -0.45
C ARG A 220 30.46 11.96 0.77
N ARG A 221 31.07 12.16 1.94
CA ARG A 221 30.33 12.30 3.20
C ARG A 221 30.58 13.67 3.79
N TYR A 222 29.52 14.30 4.27
CA TYR A 222 29.54 15.61 4.89
C TYR A 222 28.94 15.53 6.29
N SER A 223 29.42 16.37 7.20
CA SER A 223 28.78 16.61 8.49
C SER A 223 27.37 17.22 8.31
N SER A 224 26.59 17.24 9.39
CA SER A 224 25.26 17.86 9.42
C SER A 224 25.25 19.37 9.13
N THR A 225 26.42 20.00 9.09
CA THR A 225 26.61 21.44 8.79
C THR A 225 27.28 21.67 7.43
N GLY A 226 27.49 20.62 6.63
CA GLY A 226 28.07 20.73 5.30
C GLY A 226 29.60 20.68 5.22
N ALA A 227 30.32 20.47 6.32
CA ALA A 227 31.77 20.25 6.25
C ALA A 227 32.08 18.88 5.64
N LEU A 228 32.96 18.82 4.62
CA LEU A 228 33.40 17.58 3.98
C LEU A 228 34.21 16.71 4.96
N LEU A 229 33.77 15.47 5.17
CA LEU A 229 34.41 14.48 6.05
C LEU A 229 35.33 13.54 5.27
N TYR A 230 34.87 13.02 4.13
CA TYR A 230 35.72 12.32 3.17
C TYR A 230 35.17 12.42 1.75
N SER A 231 36.05 12.23 0.77
CA SER A 231 35.77 12.14 -0.66
C SER A 231 36.68 11.09 -1.29
N THR A 232 36.10 10.17 -2.06
CA THR A 232 36.82 9.08 -2.73
C THR A 232 36.29 8.85 -4.15
N LEU A 233 37.16 8.36 -5.04
CA LEU A 233 36.82 7.92 -6.39
C LEU A 233 36.96 6.41 -6.56
N ILE A 234 36.03 5.80 -7.28
CA ILE A 234 35.97 4.36 -7.53
C ILE A 234 35.69 4.10 -9.01
N GLY A 235 36.64 3.48 -9.68
CA GLY A 235 36.52 3.11 -11.09
C GLY A 235 37.86 2.65 -11.68
N GLY A 236 37.83 2.38 -12.97
CA GLY A 236 38.96 1.92 -13.78
C GLY A 236 39.19 2.83 -14.99
N ALA A 237 39.88 2.31 -16.00
CA ALA A 237 40.35 3.10 -17.13
C ALA A 237 39.26 3.49 -18.16
N ASN A 238 38.00 3.09 -17.96
CA ASN A 238 36.90 3.30 -18.91
C ASN A 238 35.73 4.03 -18.25
N ILE A 239 34.49 3.72 -18.64
CA ILE A 239 33.28 4.38 -18.16
C ILE A 239 32.67 3.55 -17.03
N ASP A 240 32.55 4.17 -15.85
CA ASP A 240 31.96 3.62 -14.64
C ASP A 240 30.87 4.58 -14.12
N TYR A 241 29.60 4.13 -14.11
CA TYR A 241 28.47 5.04 -13.88
C TYR A 241 27.24 4.39 -13.26
N GLY A 242 26.25 5.24 -12.95
CA GLY A 242 24.94 4.86 -12.42
C GLY A 242 24.97 4.22 -11.03
N PRO A 243 25.65 4.82 -10.03
CA PRO A 243 25.63 4.26 -8.69
C PRO A 243 24.23 4.40 -8.09
N ILE A 244 23.61 3.25 -7.82
CA ILE A 244 22.49 3.13 -6.88
C ILE A 244 23.08 2.57 -5.59
N TYR A 245 22.75 3.16 -4.45
CA TYR A 245 23.34 2.75 -3.20
C TYR A 245 22.33 2.76 -2.05
N ASP A 246 22.67 1.99 -1.02
CA ASP A 246 22.02 2.03 0.28
C ASP A 246 23.05 1.84 1.41
N TYR A 247 22.65 2.19 2.63
CA TYR A 247 23.49 2.16 3.82
C TYR A 247 22.90 1.29 4.90
N ALA A 248 23.71 0.39 5.46
CA ALA A 248 23.35 -0.32 6.68
C ALA A 248 24.59 -0.63 7.53
N THR A 249 24.46 -0.47 8.85
CA THR A 249 25.44 -0.94 9.84
C THR A 249 26.90 -0.48 9.58
N GLY A 250 27.09 0.76 9.13
CA GLY A 250 28.44 1.29 8.86
C GLY A 250 29.01 0.91 7.49
N ILE A 251 28.21 0.30 6.61
CA ILE A 251 28.60 -0.11 5.26
C ILE A 251 27.72 0.60 4.24
N ILE A 252 28.34 1.16 3.21
CA ILE A 252 27.65 1.66 2.02
C ILE A 252 27.76 0.57 0.96
N TYR A 253 26.62 0.10 0.45
CA TYR A 253 26.58 -0.82 -0.68
C TYR A 253 26.20 -0.05 -1.91
N LEU A 254 27.07 -0.05 -2.91
CA LEU A 254 26.83 0.60 -4.20
C LEU A 254 26.75 -0.46 -5.29
N THR A 255 25.84 -0.27 -6.24
CA THR A 255 25.84 -1.02 -7.50
C THR A 255 26.13 -0.08 -8.65
N THR A 256 26.97 -0.51 -9.58
CA THR A 256 27.36 0.29 -10.75
C THR A 256 27.36 -0.54 -12.01
N THR A 257 27.30 0.15 -13.15
CA THR A 257 27.69 -0.41 -14.44
C THR A 257 29.12 0.00 -14.77
N THR A 258 29.98 -0.97 -15.03
CA THR A 258 31.36 -0.76 -15.45
C THR A 258 31.60 -1.28 -16.86
N ARG A 259 32.41 -0.54 -17.64
CA ARG A 259 33.06 -1.03 -18.87
C ARG A 259 34.57 -1.22 -18.69
N SER A 260 35.06 -1.01 -17.48
CA SER A 260 36.46 -1.06 -17.10
C SER A 260 36.88 -2.48 -16.76
N SER A 261 37.83 -3.03 -17.50
CA SER A 261 38.42 -4.36 -17.19
C SER A 261 39.26 -4.35 -15.91
N ASP A 262 39.65 -3.17 -15.46
CA ASP A 262 40.47 -2.88 -14.29
C ASP A 262 39.67 -2.24 -13.14
N TYR A 263 38.34 -2.36 -13.15
CA TYR A 263 37.50 -1.94 -12.03
C TYR A 263 37.98 -2.60 -10.71
N PRO A 264 38.01 -1.90 -9.56
CA PRO A 264 38.64 -2.37 -8.32
C PRO A 264 37.86 -3.49 -7.61
N VAL A 265 37.83 -4.68 -8.20
CA VAL A 265 37.27 -5.93 -7.66
C VAL A 265 38.28 -6.56 -6.70
N THR A 266 37.88 -6.83 -5.46
CA THR A 266 38.81 -7.29 -4.40
C THR A 266 38.59 -8.74 -3.97
N ASP A 267 37.46 -9.34 -4.33
CA ASP A 267 37.10 -10.72 -4.00
C ASP A 267 36.90 -11.57 -5.26
N GLU A 268 36.80 -12.90 -5.09
CA GLU A 268 36.37 -13.79 -6.18
C GLU A 268 35.03 -13.30 -6.76
N SER A 269 35.08 -12.94 -8.04
CA SER A 269 33.93 -12.46 -8.80
C SER A 269 32.88 -13.55 -8.92
N VAL A 270 31.61 -13.20 -8.70
CA VAL A 270 30.49 -14.11 -8.92
C VAL A 270 30.32 -14.40 -10.42
N TYR A 271 30.65 -13.41 -11.27
CA TYR A 271 30.78 -13.57 -12.71
C TYR A 271 32.11 -12.96 -13.19
N ASN A 272 32.88 -13.69 -14.00
CA ASN A 272 34.12 -13.17 -14.58
C ASN A 272 33.90 -12.78 -16.06
N PRO A 273 33.94 -11.49 -16.42
CA PRO A 273 33.67 -11.07 -17.80
C PRO A 273 34.73 -11.62 -18.75
N SER A 274 34.29 -12.44 -19.71
CA SER A 274 35.17 -13.02 -20.73
C SER A 274 35.50 -12.07 -21.88
N VAL A 275 34.97 -10.83 -21.89
CA VAL A 275 35.09 -9.88 -23.02
C VAL A 275 35.36 -8.46 -22.52
N ALA A 276 36.43 -7.84 -23.02
CA ALA A 276 36.70 -6.41 -22.81
C ALA A 276 35.59 -5.54 -23.44
N ASN A 277 35.21 -4.46 -22.77
CA ASN A 277 34.22 -3.45 -23.21
C ASN A 277 32.73 -3.85 -23.15
N ALA A 278 32.38 -5.03 -22.63
CA ALA A 278 30.99 -5.35 -22.32
C ALA A 278 30.58 -4.64 -21.01
N ALA A 279 29.44 -3.94 -21.01
CA ALA A 279 28.91 -3.32 -19.80
C ALA A 279 28.47 -4.40 -18.80
N THR A 280 29.17 -4.48 -17.67
CA THR A 280 28.88 -5.42 -16.59
C THR A 280 28.48 -4.68 -15.32
N SER A 281 27.92 -5.42 -14.39
CA SER A 281 27.27 -4.87 -13.22
C SER A 281 28.05 -5.36 -11.99
N VAL A 282 28.42 -4.41 -11.13
CA VAL A 282 29.29 -4.63 -9.95
C VAL A 282 28.57 -4.18 -8.71
N VAL A 283 28.80 -4.90 -7.61
CA VAL A 283 28.47 -4.43 -6.26
C VAL A 283 29.77 -4.18 -5.49
N THR A 284 29.84 -3.02 -4.84
CA THR A 284 30.98 -2.62 -4.01
C THR A 284 30.48 -2.19 -2.64
N ALA A 285 31.03 -2.81 -1.59
CA ALA A 285 30.81 -2.42 -0.21
C ALA A 285 31.96 -1.54 0.28
N LEU A 286 31.61 -0.39 0.84
CA LEU A 286 32.56 0.59 1.36
C LEU A 286 32.37 0.74 2.87
N ASN A 287 33.48 0.96 3.58
CA ASN A 287 33.43 1.44 4.94
C ASN A 287 32.83 2.85 4.95
N ALA A 288 31.69 3.02 5.60
CA ALA A 288 30.97 4.29 5.53
C ALA A 288 31.72 5.47 6.14
N ASN A 289 32.70 5.24 7.03
CA ASN A 289 33.48 6.30 7.69
C ASN A 289 34.70 6.73 6.88
N THR A 290 35.30 5.81 6.12
CA THR A 290 36.58 6.06 5.43
C THR A 290 36.47 6.06 3.91
N GLY A 291 35.37 5.55 3.35
CA GLY A 291 35.23 5.32 1.90
C GLY A 291 36.04 4.12 1.37
N ALA A 292 36.81 3.43 2.22
CA ALA A 292 37.65 2.31 1.80
C ALA A 292 36.80 1.12 1.33
N ILE A 293 37.19 0.49 0.22
CA ILE A 293 36.57 -0.75 -0.27
C ILE A 293 36.78 -1.87 0.76
N LEU A 294 35.67 -2.41 1.27
CA LEU A 294 35.65 -3.60 2.10
C LEU A 294 35.67 -4.85 1.22
N TRP A 295 34.80 -4.86 0.22
CA TRP A 295 34.79 -5.87 -0.83
C TRP A 295 34.13 -5.32 -2.11
N SER A 296 34.49 -5.86 -3.26
CA SER A 296 33.85 -5.54 -4.55
C SER A 296 33.81 -6.77 -5.45
N LYS A 297 32.67 -6.98 -6.14
CA LYS A 297 32.36 -8.19 -6.91
C LYS A 297 31.61 -7.86 -8.19
N ASN A 298 32.11 -8.39 -9.32
CA ASN A 298 31.31 -8.53 -10.54
C ASN A 298 30.18 -9.54 -10.29
N ILE A 299 28.95 -9.14 -10.60
CA ILE A 299 27.74 -9.92 -10.27
C ILE A 299 26.90 -10.29 -11.48
N SER A 300 27.18 -9.71 -12.65
CA SER A 300 26.52 -10.13 -13.88
C SER A 300 27.28 -9.81 -15.15
N SER A 301 26.91 -10.51 -16.22
CA SER A 301 27.45 -10.33 -17.58
C SER A 301 26.81 -9.18 -18.37
N VAL A 302 25.76 -8.59 -17.82
CA VAL A 302 24.96 -7.52 -18.43
C VAL A 302 24.63 -6.46 -17.38
N ASN A 303 24.20 -5.29 -17.81
CA ASN A 303 23.61 -4.29 -16.94
C ASN A 303 22.24 -4.79 -16.43
N LEU A 304 22.09 -4.86 -15.11
CA LEU A 304 20.88 -5.38 -14.46
C LEU A 304 20.04 -4.33 -13.73
N PHE A 305 20.66 -3.30 -13.13
CA PHE A 305 20.15 -2.79 -11.85
C PHE A 305 19.11 -1.69 -11.92
N GLY A 306 18.12 -1.83 -11.02
CA GLY A 306 17.10 -0.83 -10.77
C GLY A 306 17.01 -0.38 -9.31
N ARG A 307 17.35 -1.22 -8.31
CA ARG A 307 17.21 -0.90 -6.87
C ARG A 307 18.22 -1.65 -5.97
N VAL A 308 18.55 -1.05 -4.82
CA VAL A 308 19.40 -1.62 -3.75
C VAL A 308 18.74 -1.34 -2.41
N TYR A 309 18.67 -2.35 -1.53
CA TYR A 309 18.18 -2.20 -0.16
C TYR A 309 19.08 -2.95 0.81
N ALA A 310 19.50 -2.30 1.90
CA ALA A 310 20.40 -2.87 2.88
C ALA A 310 19.78 -2.88 4.28
N ASP A 311 20.13 -3.91 5.05
CA ASP A 311 19.84 -4.01 6.48
C ASP A 311 21.04 -4.60 7.23
N ALA A 312 20.88 -4.89 8.52
CA ALA A 312 21.95 -5.48 9.33
C ALA A 312 22.37 -6.89 8.87
N SER A 313 21.56 -7.57 8.06
CA SER A 313 21.84 -8.90 7.51
C SER A 313 22.59 -8.86 6.18
N GLY A 314 22.72 -7.70 5.54
CA GLY A 314 23.42 -7.53 4.27
C GLY A 314 22.69 -6.62 3.29
N VAL A 315 22.79 -6.93 2.00
CA VAL A 315 22.22 -6.13 0.92
C VAL A 315 21.45 -6.99 -0.09
N PHE A 316 20.27 -6.50 -0.47
CA PHE A 316 19.48 -7.00 -1.59
C PHE A 316 19.71 -6.12 -2.83
N LEU A 317 19.96 -6.77 -3.95
CA LEU A 317 20.14 -6.13 -5.26
C LEU A 317 19.02 -6.61 -6.16
N ILE A 318 18.33 -5.67 -6.80
CA ILE A 318 17.20 -5.97 -7.67
C ILE A 318 17.38 -5.33 -9.03
N GLY A 319 17.15 -6.13 -10.06
CA GLY A 319 17.31 -5.75 -11.44
C GLY A 319 16.39 -6.54 -12.37
N LYS A 320 16.62 -6.42 -13.67
CA LYS A 320 15.94 -7.24 -14.68
C LYS A 320 16.88 -7.61 -15.82
N THR A 321 16.58 -8.69 -16.52
CA THR A 321 17.34 -9.10 -17.70
C THR A 321 16.57 -10.05 -18.60
N SER A 322 16.84 -9.98 -19.89
CA SER A 322 16.42 -10.97 -20.88
C SER A 322 17.46 -12.07 -21.13
N VAL A 323 18.59 -12.05 -20.39
CA VAL A 323 19.69 -13.00 -20.58
C VAL A 323 19.66 -14.05 -19.47
N ALA A 324 19.33 -15.28 -19.86
CA ALA A 324 19.17 -16.42 -18.94
C ALA A 324 20.41 -16.79 -18.12
N SER A 325 21.61 -16.51 -18.65
CA SER A 325 22.90 -16.78 -17.99
C SER A 325 23.55 -15.50 -17.42
N ALA A 326 22.78 -14.42 -17.25
CA ALA A 326 23.29 -13.15 -16.75
C ALA A 326 23.86 -13.26 -15.34
N VAL A 327 23.25 -14.11 -14.50
CA VAL A 327 23.57 -14.27 -13.07
C VAL A 327 23.63 -15.76 -12.72
N PRO A 328 24.59 -16.21 -11.91
CA PRO A 328 24.61 -17.58 -11.41
C PRO A 328 23.53 -17.75 -10.33
N ILE A 329 22.46 -18.45 -10.69
CA ILE A 329 21.32 -18.72 -9.80
C ILE A 329 21.70 -19.79 -8.77
N THR A 330 21.43 -19.49 -7.49
CA THR A 330 21.69 -20.40 -6.37
C THR A 330 20.39 -21.02 -5.82
N THR A 331 19.25 -20.40 -6.09
CA THR A 331 17.94 -20.77 -5.54
C THR A 331 16.83 -20.47 -6.56
N GLY A 332 15.84 -21.36 -6.70
CA GLY A 332 14.66 -21.13 -7.55
C GLY A 332 14.81 -21.60 -9.01
N SER A 333 13.92 -21.11 -9.88
CA SER A 333 13.81 -21.53 -11.28
C SER A 333 14.80 -20.84 -12.22
N SER A 334 15.02 -21.45 -13.38
CA SER A 334 15.71 -20.84 -14.52
C SER A 334 14.87 -19.73 -15.15
N HIS A 335 15.55 -18.79 -15.81
CA HIS A 335 14.95 -17.76 -16.67
C HIS A 335 13.91 -18.36 -17.62
N GLY A 336 12.73 -17.74 -17.69
CA GLY A 336 11.53 -18.35 -18.27
C GLY A 336 11.22 -17.92 -19.71
N GLY A 337 11.78 -16.81 -20.20
CA GLY A 337 11.44 -16.27 -21.51
C GLY A 337 11.98 -14.86 -21.80
N GLY A 338 11.14 -13.84 -21.61
CA GLY A 338 11.44 -12.44 -21.92
C GLY A 338 12.35 -11.77 -20.87
N ASN A 339 12.07 -10.53 -20.50
CA ASN A 339 12.74 -9.93 -19.33
C ASN A 339 12.20 -10.57 -18.05
N ASP A 340 13.09 -11.06 -17.17
CA ASP A 340 12.71 -11.52 -15.82
C ASP A 340 13.34 -10.59 -14.78
N VAL A 341 12.69 -10.48 -13.61
CA VAL A 341 13.27 -9.78 -12.46
C VAL A 341 14.36 -10.66 -11.83
N VAL A 342 15.47 -10.06 -11.45
CA VAL A 342 16.58 -10.72 -10.75
C VAL A 342 16.68 -10.15 -9.34
N VAL A 343 16.76 -11.04 -8.35
CA VAL A 343 17.03 -10.67 -6.96
C VAL A 343 18.27 -11.42 -6.47
N MET A 344 19.22 -10.67 -5.91
CA MET A 344 20.42 -11.21 -5.26
C MET A 344 20.50 -10.69 -3.83
N LYS A 345 21.03 -11.50 -2.92
CA LYS A 345 21.36 -11.09 -1.55
C LYS A 345 22.81 -11.42 -1.22
N PHE A 346 23.52 -10.47 -0.64
CA PHE A 346 24.88 -10.64 -0.11
C PHE A 346 24.90 -10.34 1.38
N SER A 347 25.65 -11.12 2.15
CA SER A 347 25.98 -10.82 3.55
C SER A 347 26.90 -9.59 3.67
N PRO A 348 27.04 -8.99 4.87
CA PRO A 348 27.92 -7.82 5.07
C PRO A 348 29.39 -8.10 4.76
N SER A 349 29.82 -9.37 4.87
CA SER A 349 31.16 -9.83 4.51
C SER A 349 31.31 -10.22 3.03
N GLY A 350 30.29 -10.02 2.20
CA GLY A 350 30.38 -10.23 0.75
C GLY A 350 30.11 -11.67 0.29
N PHE A 351 29.65 -12.58 1.15
CA PHE A 351 29.18 -13.90 0.69
C PHE A 351 27.80 -13.76 0.06
N MET A 352 27.64 -14.28 -1.17
CA MET A 352 26.33 -14.42 -1.80
C MET A 352 25.49 -15.42 -1.00
N GLN A 353 24.33 -14.97 -0.52
CA GLN A 353 23.37 -15.80 0.21
C GLN A 353 22.40 -16.44 -0.77
N PHE A 354 21.88 -15.67 -1.71
CA PHE A 354 21.14 -16.22 -2.83
C PHE A 354 21.15 -15.32 -4.08
N ALA A 355 20.84 -15.92 -5.22
CA ALA A 355 20.46 -15.26 -6.46
C ALA A 355 19.32 -16.04 -7.12
N ARG A 356 18.27 -15.35 -7.58
CA ARG A 356 17.10 -15.95 -8.25
C ARG A 356 16.51 -15.08 -9.35
N TYR A 357 15.85 -15.73 -10.31
CA TYR A 357 14.89 -15.08 -11.20
C TYR A 357 13.48 -15.09 -10.57
N ILE A 358 12.68 -14.09 -10.94
CA ILE A 358 11.24 -13.97 -10.67
C ILE A 358 10.58 -13.55 -11.97
N GLY A 359 9.84 -14.48 -12.56
CA GLY A 359 9.26 -14.29 -13.87
C GLY A 359 8.75 -15.60 -14.46
N GLY A 360 8.23 -15.52 -15.67
CA GLY A 360 7.67 -16.64 -16.42
C GLY A 360 8.10 -16.59 -17.89
N SER A 361 7.23 -17.03 -18.79
CA SER A 361 7.52 -17.11 -20.22
C SER A 361 7.42 -15.78 -20.96
N GLY A 362 6.76 -14.80 -20.35
CA GLY A 362 6.50 -13.47 -20.87
C GLY A 362 7.57 -12.45 -20.46
N ASN A 363 7.18 -11.18 -20.47
CA ASN A 363 8.01 -10.08 -19.99
C ASN A 363 7.53 -9.63 -18.61
N GLU A 364 8.48 -9.47 -17.70
CA GLU A 364 8.30 -8.86 -16.40
C GLU A 364 9.04 -7.52 -16.32
N GLU A 365 8.34 -6.53 -15.80
CA GLU A 365 8.88 -5.20 -15.60
C GLU A 365 8.75 -4.80 -14.14
N MET A 366 9.89 -4.62 -13.49
CA MET A 366 9.97 -4.14 -12.11
C MET A 366 9.77 -2.62 -12.05
N TYR A 367 8.92 -2.15 -11.12
CA TYR A 367 8.69 -0.72 -10.88
C TYR A 367 8.92 -0.30 -9.42
N GLY A 368 8.66 -1.19 -8.45
CA GLY A 368 8.82 -0.91 -7.03
C GLY A 368 9.41 -2.09 -6.28
N ALA A 369 10.11 -1.79 -5.18
CA ALA A 369 10.52 -2.77 -4.20
C ALA A 369 10.71 -2.09 -2.84
N GLU A 370 10.56 -2.83 -1.75
CA GLU A 370 10.73 -2.32 -0.39
C GLU A 370 11.19 -3.45 0.54
N LEU A 371 12.08 -3.12 1.48
CA LEU A 371 12.63 -4.06 2.45
C LEU A 371 11.96 -3.79 3.80
N TYR A 372 11.30 -4.82 4.37
CA TYR A 372 10.63 -4.72 5.65
C TYR A 372 10.93 -5.96 6.50
N ASN A 373 11.45 -5.76 7.72
CA ASN A 373 11.84 -6.83 8.65
C ASN A 373 12.70 -7.96 8.03
N GLY A 374 13.60 -7.61 7.10
CA GLY A 374 14.48 -8.56 6.43
C GLY A 374 13.84 -9.35 5.28
N GLU A 375 12.58 -9.05 4.94
CA GLU A 375 11.83 -9.61 3.83
C GLU A 375 11.69 -8.57 2.71
N LEU A 376 11.92 -9.00 1.47
CA LEU A 376 11.90 -8.12 0.32
C LEU A 376 10.56 -8.25 -0.42
N TYR A 377 9.88 -7.13 -0.61
CA TYR A 377 8.68 -7.03 -1.42
C TYR A 377 9.05 -6.41 -2.76
N VAL A 378 8.58 -6.99 -3.85
CA VAL A 378 8.84 -6.51 -5.22
C VAL A 378 7.52 -6.42 -5.97
N THR A 379 7.30 -5.29 -6.64
CA THR A 379 6.13 -5.07 -7.49
C THR A 379 6.53 -4.60 -8.88
N GLY A 380 5.67 -4.90 -9.82
CA GLY A 380 5.86 -4.62 -11.23
C GLY A 380 4.67 -5.13 -12.02
N ARG A 381 4.84 -5.32 -13.32
CA ARG A 381 3.85 -5.99 -14.16
C ARG A 381 4.43 -7.21 -14.85
N SER A 382 3.57 -8.19 -15.12
CA SER A 382 3.90 -9.49 -15.69
C SER A 382 2.95 -9.79 -16.84
N ALA A 383 3.51 -10.18 -17.98
CA ALA A 383 2.76 -10.74 -19.11
C ALA A 383 2.87 -12.27 -19.17
N SER A 384 3.15 -12.91 -18.04
CA SER A 384 3.44 -14.35 -17.95
C SER A 384 2.28 -15.17 -17.40
N PRO A 385 1.67 -16.07 -18.20
CA PRO A 385 0.67 -17.03 -17.72
C PRO A 385 1.20 -18.02 -16.67
N ASN A 386 2.52 -18.20 -16.62
CA ASN A 386 3.23 -19.09 -15.70
C ASN A 386 4.10 -18.32 -14.68
N TYR A 387 3.75 -17.06 -14.37
CA TYR A 387 4.38 -16.32 -13.28
C TYR A 387 4.28 -17.10 -11.95
N PRO A 388 5.31 -17.07 -11.07
CA PRO A 388 5.39 -17.93 -9.89
C PRO A 388 4.47 -17.47 -8.74
N VAL A 389 3.16 -17.57 -8.93
CA VAL A 389 2.12 -17.24 -7.95
C VAL A 389 2.15 -18.24 -6.77
N VAL A 390 2.10 -17.72 -5.55
CA VAL A 390 2.09 -18.48 -4.29
C VAL A 390 1.06 -17.85 -3.36
N ASN A 391 -0.03 -18.57 -3.06
CA ASN A 391 -1.14 -18.09 -2.22
C ASN A 391 -1.75 -16.75 -2.70
N GLY A 392 -1.73 -16.50 -4.00
CA GLY A 392 -2.24 -15.28 -4.61
C GLY A 392 -3.21 -15.53 -5.76
N LEU A 393 -3.69 -14.45 -6.34
CA LEU A 393 -4.54 -14.45 -7.53
C LEU A 393 -3.71 -14.82 -8.78
N PRO A 394 -4.31 -15.57 -9.74
CA PRO A 394 -3.63 -16.03 -10.94
C PRO A 394 -3.55 -14.94 -12.02
N TYR A 395 -2.76 -15.20 -13.06
CA TYR A 395 -2.75 -14.42 -14.30
C TYR A 395 -4.10 -14.48 -15.01
N VAL A 396 -4.57 -13.34 -15.50
CA VAL A 396 -5.87 -13.20 -16.17
C VAL A 396 -5.69 -12.83 -17.65
N GLY A 397 -4.75 -11.94 -17.97
CA GLY A 397 -4.45 -11.54 -19.35
C GLY A 397 -3.57 -10.29 -19.44
N GLY A 398 -3.08 -9.99 -20.64
CA GLY A 398 -2.25 -8.82 -20.90
C GLY A 398 -1.06 -8.66 -19.94
N TYR A 399 -0.92 -7.48 -19.34
CA TYR A 399 0.05 -7.22 -18.29
C TYR A 399 -0.70 -7.05 -16.96
N ASP A 400 -0.53 -8.00 -16.05
CA ASP A 400 -1.11 -7.91 -14.71
C ASP A 400 -0.06 -7.35 -13.73
N VAL A 401 -0.49 -6.59 -12.72
CA VAL A 401 0.39 -6.10 -11.65
C VAL A 401 0.75 -7.24 -10.70
N PHE A 402 2.03 -7.48 -10.46
CA PHE A 402 2.47 -8.46 -9.47
C PHE A 402 2.89 -7.82 -8.16
N LEU A 403 2.71 -8.57 -7.07
CA LEU A 403 3.38 -8.36 -5.80
C LEU A 403 3.99 -9.68 -5.35
N THR A 404 5.30 -9.69 -5.14
CA THR A 404 6.06 -10.87 -4.74
C THR A 404 6.87 -10.57 -3.49
N LYS A 405 6.63 -11.35 -2.44
CA LYS A 405 7.37 -11.32 -1.17
C LYS A 405 8.41 -12.43 -1.15
N ILE A 406 9.65 -12.06 -0.84
CA ILE A 406 10.80 -12.94 -0.76
C ILE A 406 11.30 -12.95 0.68
N ASP A 407 11.41 -14.13 1.26
CA ASP A 407 11.95 -14.29 2.61
C ASP A 407 13.48 -14.07 2.64
N ALA A 408 14.04 -14.05 3.86
CA ALA A 408 15.48 -13.88 4.05
C ALA A 408 16.34 -15.00 3.41
N GLY A 409 15.75 -16.17 3.14
CA GLY A 409 16.41 -17.32 2.48
C GLY A 409 16.29 -17.31 0.95
N GLY A 410 15.58 -16.34 0.38
CA GLY A 410 15.39 -16.23 -1.07
C GLY A 410 14.22 -17.04 -1.62
N GLN A 411 13.34 -17.59 -0.78
CA GLN A 411 12.11 -18.26 -1.25
C GLN A 411 10.99 -17.25 -1.44
N ILE A 412 10.09 -17.54 -2.38
CA ILE A 412 8.85 -16.78 -2.55
C ILE A 412 7.90 -17.22 -1.43
N ALA A 413 7.72 -16.37 -0.43
CA ALA A 413 6.79 -16.61 0.67
C ALA A 413 5.34 -16.36 0.25
N TYR A 414 5.16 -15.38 -0.64
CA TYR A 414 3.86 -14.99 -1.20
C TYR A 414 4.06 -14.35 -2.56
N SER A 415 3.15 -14.60 -3.50
CA SER A 415 3.14 -13.92 -4.79
C SER A 415 1.74 -13.92 -5.41
N THR A 416 1.30 -12.78 -5.90
CA THR A 416 -0.02 -12.57 -6.54
C THR A 416 0.11 -11.79 -7.83
N LEU A 417 -0.89 -11.93 -8.70
CA LEU A 417 -1.15 -11.06 -9.84
C LEU A 417 -2.49 -10.34 -9.67
N ILE A 418 -2.58 -9.08 -10.11
CA ILE A 418 -3.76 -8.23 -9.98
C ILE A 418 -3.99 -7.57 -11.33
N GLY A 419 -5.09 -7.89 -11.97
CA GLY A 419 -5.44 -7.30 -13.25
C GLY A 419 -6.56 -8.04 -13.94
N GLY A 420 -6.88 -7.53 -15.13
CA GLY A 420 -7.99 -7.98 -15.95
C GLY A 420 -7.50 -8.72 -17.18
N THR A 421 -8.27 -8.66 -18.26
CA THR A 421 -7.82 -9.21 -19.55
C THR A 421 -6.95 -8.21 -20.35
N GLY A 422 -6.83 -6.98 -19.84
CA GLY A 422 -6.12 -5.88 -20.48
C GLY A 422 -4.69 -5.71 -19.97
N ASN A 423 -4.07 -4.58 -20.26
CA ASN A 423 -2.75 -4.25 -19.71
C ASN A 423 -2.92 -3.27 -18.55
N GLU A 424 -2.82 -3.77 -17.34
CA GLU A 424 -2.64 -2.93 -16.16
C GLU A 424 -1.28 -2.23 -16.21
N GLY A 425 -1.26 -1.02 -15.65
CA GLY A 425 -0.15 -0.10 -15.76
C GLY A 425 0.83 -0.24 -14.62
N TYR A 426 1.36 0.89 -14.20
CA TYR A 426 2.67 0.97 -13.60
C TYR A 426 2.62 1.10 -12.08
N PRO A 427 2.83 0.02 -11.31
CA PRO A 427 2.59 0.06 -9.87
C PRO A 427 3.63 0.92 -9.14
N SER A 428 3.13 1.66 -8.16
CA SER A 428 3.90 2.22 -7.06
C SER A 428 3.59 1.43 -5.79
N MET A 429 4.54 1.39 -4.85
CA MET A 429 4.39 0.68 -3.59
C MET A 429 4.79 1.57 -2.43
N GLY A 430 4.09 1.39 -1.32
CA GLY A 430 4.49 1.87 0.00
C GLY A 430 4.05 0.88 1.06
N MET A 431 4.78 0.83 2.17
CA MET A 431 4.49 -0.07 3.28
C MET A 431 4.29 0.67 4.60
N ALA A 432 3.44 0.13 5.45
CA ALA A 432 3.30 0.54 6.85
C ALA A 432 2.92 -0.66 7.72
N ASN A 433 3.59 -0.82 8.86
CA ASN A 433 3.29 -1.89 9.84
C ASN A 433 3.22 -3.32 9.25
N GLY A 434 3.98 -3.58 8.18
CA GLY A 434 3.99 -4.87 7.48
C GLY A 434 2.89 -5.05 6.43
N GLU A 435 1.98 -4.09 6.31
CA GLU A 435 0.97 -4.02 5.26
C GLU A 435 1.58 -3.37 4.01
N VAL A 436 1.16 -3.84 2.84
CA VAL A 436 1.63 -3.34 1.55
C VAL A 436 0.51 -2.63 0.82
N TYR A 437 0.80 -1.45 0.32
CA TYR A 437 -0.12 -0.65 -0.45
C TYR A 437 0.44 -0.45 -1.84
N LEU A 438 -0.37 -0.82 -2.82
CA LEU A 438 -0.09 -0.59 -4.22
C LEU A 438 -1.05 0.46 -4.73
N GLY A 439 -0.60 1.19 -5.73
CA GLY A 439 -1.55 1.56 -6.74
C GLY A 439 -0.95 1.75 -8.10
N PHE A 440 -1.81 1.60 -9.08
CA PHE A 440 -1.48 1.33 -10.47
C PHE A 440 -2.64 1.73 -11.39
N GLU A 441 -2.34 1.90 -12.67
CA GLU A 441 -3.38 2.10 -13.68
C GLU A 441 -4.10 0.77 -13.92
N CYS A 442 -5.42 0.82 -13.99
CA CYS A 442 -6.24 -0.36 -14.14
C CYS A 442 -7.05 -0.31 -15.44
N THR A 443 -7.39 -1.50 -15.96
CA THR A 443 -8.24 -1.62 -17.15
C THR A 443 -9.57 -2.29 -16.84
N VAL A 444 -10.39 -2.49 -17.87
CA VAL A 444 -11.69 -3.14 -17.75
C VAL A 444 -11.52 -4.51 -17.10
N ASN A 445 -12.41 -4.82 -16.15
CA ASN A 445 -12.41 -6.07 -15.37
C ASN A 445 -11.24 -6.26 -14.39
N THR A 446 -10.50 -5.21 -14.04
CA THR A 446 -9.60 -5.28 -12.88
C THR A 446 -10.41 -5.61 -11.62
N PRO A 447 -10.00 -6.60 -10.80
CA PRO A 447 -10.72 -6.97 -9.58
C PRO A 447 -10.78 -5.84 -8.56
N SER A 448 -11.97 -5.58 -8.03
CA SER A 448 -12.20 -4.70 -6.88
C SER A 448 -12.93 -5.46 -5.78
N THR A 449 -12.70 -5.06 -4.53
CA THR A 449 -13.37 -5.66 -3.36
C THR A 449 -14.62 -4.88 -2.95
N ASP A 450 -14.73 -3.63 -3.39
CA ASP A 450 -15.84 -2.72 -3.10
C ASP A 450 -16.94 -2.73 -4.19
N GLY A 451 -16.77 -3.56 -5.23
CA GLY A 451 -17.68 -3.64 -6.37
C GLY A 451 -17.52 -2.49 -7.36
N SER A 452 -16.52 -1.62 -7.20
CA SER A 452 -16.15 -0.62 -8.21
C SER A 452 -15.70 -1.32 -9.50
N SER A 453 -16.12 -0.84 -10.65
CA SER A 453 -15.74 -1.45 -11.93
C SER A 453 -15.50 -0.36 -12.96
N TYR A 454 -14.42 -0.49 -13.72
CA TYR A 454 -14.15 0.39 -14.85
C TYR A 454 -15.02 -0.01 -16.06
N ASN A 455 -15.78 0.94 -16.61
CA ASN A 455 -16.71 0.69 -17.70
C ASN A 455 -16.63 1.84 -18.74
N ASN A 456 -15.58 1.82 -19.57
CA ASN A 456 -15.50 2.34 -20.96
C ASN A 456 -14.40 3.38 -21.29
N SER A 457 -14.10 3.41 -22.60
CA SER A 457 -13.03 4.01 -23.42
C SER A 457 -12.60 5.47 -23.14
N TYR A 458 -11.43 5.65 -22.50
CA TYR A 458 -10.62 6.87 -22.23
C TYR A 458 -10.89 7.62 -20.91
N PRO A 459 -9.86 8.10 -20.16
CA PRO A 459 -8.45 7.67 -20.03
C PRO A 459 -8.28 6.70 -18.81
N PRO A 460 -7.06 6.30 -18.36
CA PRO A 460 -6.93 5.16 -17.44
C PRO A 460 -7.47 5.46 -16.05
N SER A 461 -8.28 4.55 -15.51
CA SER A 461 -8.66 4.55 -14.10
C SER A 461 -7.50 4.11 -13.23
N TYR A 462 -7.47 4.54 -11.97
CA TYR A 462 -6.44 4.16 -11.01
C TYR A 462 -7.01 3.20 -9.96
N ALA A 463 -6.24 2.21 -9.57
CA ALA A 463 -6.57 1.31 -8.47
C ALA A 463 -5.66 1.57 -7.27
N ILE A 464 -6.25 1.60 -6.08
CA ILE A 464 -5.53 1.52 -4.81
C ILE A 464 -5.85 0.19 -4.16
N THR A 465 -4.81 -0.55 -3.84
CA THR A 465 -4.93 -1.91 -3.32
C THR A 465 -4.09 -2.06 -2.07
N LYS A 466 -4.66 -2.60 -1.00
CA LYS A 466 -3.96 -2.97 0.24
C LYS A 466 -3.88 -4.49 0.34
N PHE A 467 -2.68 -4.97 0.69
CA PHE A 467 -2.40 -6.32 1.11
C PHE A 467 -1.99 -6.33 2.58
N GLU A 468 -2.49 -7.31 3.31
CA GLU A 468 -2.03 -7.60 4.66
C GLU A 468 -0.60 -8.18 4.62
N GLY A 469 0.09 -8.23 5.77
CA GLY A 469 1.48 -8.71 5.83
C GLY A 469 1.69 -10.19 5.48
N ASP A 470 0.61 -10.97 5.45
CA ASP A 470 0.56 -12.36 4.97
C ASP A 470 0.24 -12.48 3.47
N GLY A 471 0.00 -11.35 2.79
CA GLY A 471 -0.33 -11.28 1.38
C GLY A 471 -1.82 -11.43 1.05
N GLN A 472 -2.71 -11.50 2.03
CA GLN A 472 -4.14 -11.48 1.72
C GLN A 472 -4.54 -10.12 1.15
N LEU A 473 -5.26 -10.14 0.03
CA LEU A 473 -5.89 -8.94 -0.52
C LEU A 473 -6.91 -8.44 0.50
N CYS A 474 -6.62 -7.29 1.10
CA CYS A 474 -7.52 -6.66 2.05
C CYS A 474 -8.55 -5.81 1.33
N PHE A 475 -8.11 -4.87 0.49
CA PHE A 475 -9.03 -4.12 -0.37
C PHE A 475 -8.40 -3.74 -1.70
N SER A 476 -9.25 -3.57 -2.70
CA SER A 476 -8.95 -2.96 -3.99
C SER A 476 -10.11 -2.05 -4.36
N SER A 477 -9.83 -0.76 -4.57
CA SER A 477 -10.81 0.22 -5.02
C SER A 477 -10.34 0.86 -6.32
N ILE A 478 -11.25 0.92 -7.31
CA ILE A 478 -11.02 1.53 -8.61
C ILE A 478 -11.65 2.92 -8.64
N GLN A 479 -10.87 3.89 -9.08
CA GLN A 479 -11.28 5.26 -9.29
C GLN A 479 -11.47 5.55 -10.79
N ASP A 480 -12.72 5.80 -11.17
CA ASP A 480 -13.07 6.41 -12.45
C ASP A 480 -13.25 7.92 -12.23
N ASP A 481 -12.29 8.72 -12.70
CA ASP A 481 -12.29 10.16 -12.46
C ASP A 481 -13.18 10.94 -13.45
N GLY A 482 -13.77 10.30 -14.46
CA GLY A 482 -14.82 10.82 -15.35
C GLY A 482 -14.47 12.06 -16.19
N TYR A 483 -13.55 12.93 -15.77
CA TYR A 483 -13.17 14.21 -16.39
C TYR A 483 -11.81 14.77 -15.93
N THR A 484 -11.08 14.09 -15.04
CA THR A 484 -9.77 14.54 -14.55
C THR A 484 -8.80 13.37 -14.47
N GLY A 485 -8.33 12.90 -15.63
CA GLY A 485 -7.45 11.73 -15.72
C GLY A 485 -6.31 11.80 -14.71
N LEU A 486 -6.29 10.88 -13.77
CA LEU A 486 -5.20 10.53 -12.87
C LEU A 486 -4.25 9.62 -13.66
N TYR A 487 -3.27 10.22 -14.32
CA TYR A 487 -2.26 9.46 -15.05
C TYR A 487 -1.11 9.10 -14.13
N THR A 488 -0.63 7.86 -14.23
CA THR A 488 0.72 7.55 -13.76
C THR A 488 1.67 7.90 -14.91
N ALA A 489 2.54 8.88 -14.73
CA ALA A 489 3.56 9.13 -15.75
C ALA A 489 4.44 7.88 -15.93
N GLN A 490 4.92 7.64 -17.15
CA GLN A 490 5.70 6.46 -17.54
C GLN A 490 7.05 6.31 -16.81
N ASP A 491 7.52 7.33 -16.09
CA ASP A 491 8.88 7.41 -15.56
C ASP A 491 9.04 7.17 -14.05
N ASN A 492 10.30 6.89 -13.67
CA ASN A 492 10.86 6.46 -12.39
C ASN A 492 10.57 7.33 -11.13
N TYR A 493 9.65 8.29 -11.19
CA TYR A 493 9.39 9.30 -10.15
C TYR A 493 8.19 8.96 -9.24
N ARG A 494 7.77 7.70 -9.20
CA ARG A 494 6.54 7.22 -8.53
C ARG A 494 6.81 6.86 -7.08
N LYS A 495 6.08 7.45 -6.13
CA LYS A 495 6.09 7.00 -4.73
C LYS A 495 4.70 7.05 -4.11
N LEU A 496 4.34 5.95 -3.46
CA LEU A 496 3.20 5.84 -2.57
C LEU A 496 3.78 5.81 -1.16
N TYR A 497 3.28 6.66 -0.27
CA TYR A 497 3.66 6.65 1.14
C TYR A 497 2.47 6.28 1.99
N VAL A 498 2.76 5.62 3.10
CA VAL A 498 1.75 5.31 4.09
C VAL A 498 2.23 5.82 5.43
N GLU A 499 1.42 6.67 6.04
CA GLU A 499 1.70 7.20 7.38
C GLU A 499 0.42 7.21 8.21
N GLY A 500 0.47 6.50 9.34
CA GLY A 500 -0.70 6.32 10.20
C GLY A 500 -1.86 5.70 9.41
N ASN A 501 -2.97 6.44 9.35
CA ASN A 501 -4.20 6.02 8.68
C ASN A 501 -4.38 6.69 7.30
N PHE A 502 -3.28 7.12 6.65
CA PHE A 502 -3.33 7.80 5.36
C PHE A 502 -2.35 7.20 4.34
N ILE A 503 -2.80 7.15 3.08
CA ILE A 503 -1.98 6.87 1.90
C ILE A 503 -1.80 8.19 1.15
N TYR A 504 -0.57 8.47 0.76
CA TYR A 504 -0.21 9.62 -0.07
C TYR A 504 0.28 9.10 -1.40
N PHE A 505 -0.38 9.52 -2.48
CA PHE A 505 -0.09 9.04 -3.82
C PHE A 505 0.25 10.21 -4.74
N GLN A 506 1.36 10.11 -5.44
CA GLN A 506 1.78 11.11 -6.43
C GLN A 506 1.14 10.80 -7.80
N SER A 507 0.36 11.75 -8.33
CA SER A 507 -0.40 11.59 -9.57
C SER A 507 -0.30 12.81 -10.49
N TYR A 508 -0.57 12.63 -11.79
CA TYR A 508 -0.75 13.73 -12.75
C TYR A 508 -2.23 13.91 -13.06
N PHE A 509 -2.74 15.14 -12.98
CA PHE A 509 -4.14 15.51 -13.25
C PHE A 509 -4.30 16.16 -14.61
N HIS A 510 -5.38 15.87 -15.32
CA HIS A 510 -5.77 16.60 -16.53
C HIS A 510 -6.87 17.64 -16.21
N GLU A 511 -6.60 18.93 -16.37
CA GLU A 511 -7.63 19.98 -16.22
C GLU A 511 -8.24 20.34 -17.59
N ASN A 512 -9.54 20.06 -17.78
CA ASN A 512 -10.28 20.42 -19.01
C ASN A 512 -11.44 21.40 -18.79
N ASN A 513 -11.45 22.18 -17.71
CA ASN A 513 -12.55 23.11 -17.43
C ASN A 513 -12.11 24.52 -17.01
N VAL A 514 -11.68 25.32 -17.99
CA VAL A 514 -12.08 26.73 -18.02
C VAL A 514 -12.58 27.02 -19.43
N THR A 515 -13.83 27.47 -19.54
CA THR A 515 -14.48 27.85 -20.80
C THR A 515 -13.84 29.11 -21.41
N GLU A 516 -12.62 29.01 -21.95
CA GLU A 516 -12.07 29.95 -22.95
C GLU A 516 -11.09 29.23 -23.89
N ALA A 517 -11.56 28.96 -25.12
CA ALA A 517 -10.83 28.67 -26.36
C ALA A 517 -10.02 27.34 -26.50
N PRO A 518 -9.89 26.80 -27.74
CA PRO A 518 -9.40 25.46 -27.99
C PRO A 518 -7.87 25.46 -28.09
N PHE A 519 -7.19 24.95 -27.08
CA PHE A 519 -5.79 24.55 -27.22
C PHE A 519 -5.72 23.03 -27.31
N ALA A 520 -5.35 22.55 -28.50
CA ALA A 520 -4.94 21.18 -28.73
C ALA A 520 -3.55 21.00 -28.08
N GLY A 521 -3.54 20.46 -26.87
CA GLY A 521 -2.36 20.19 -26.05
C GLY A 521 -2.79 20.08 -24.59
N GLY A 522 -3.08 18.88 -24.11
CA GLY A 522 -3.58 18.64 -22.75
C GLY A 522 -2.53 18.98 -21.69
N ASN A 523 -2.90 19.76 -20.68
CA ASN A 523 -2.05 20.12 -19.56
C ASN A 523 -2.15 19.05 -18.46
N TYR A 524 -1.00 18.49 -18.04
CA TYR A 524 -0.89 17.52 -16.96
C TYR A 524 -0.28 18.19 -15.71
N ASN A 525 -1.04 18.25 -14.61
CA ASN A 525 -0.64 18.89 -13.36
C ASN A 525 -0.20 17.83 -12.34
N PRO A 526 1.06 17.78 -11.89
CA PRO A 526 1.48 16.86 -10.84
C PRO A 526 0.94 17.30 -9.47
N GLY A 527 0.48 16.36 -8.65
CA GLY A 527 0.14 16.61 -7.25
C GLY A 527 0.14 15.35 -6.40
N VAL A 528 -0.02 15.53 -5.09
CA VAL A 528 -0.10 14.44 -4.11
C VAL A 528 -1.54 14.35 -3.63
N VAL A 529 -2.18 13.20 -3.87
CA VAL A 529 -3.51 12.88 -3.34
C VAL A 529 -3.35 12.18 -2.00
N LYS A 530 -4.14 12.62 -1.02
CA LYS A 530 -4.20 12.02 0.31
C LYS A 530 -5.48 11.21 0.45
N TYR A 531 -5.33 9.90 0.68
CA TYR A 531 -6.41 8.97 0.94
C TYR A 531 -6.40 8.59 2.42
N LYS A 532 -7.57 8.54 3.05
CA LYS A 532 -7.68 7.99 4.40
C LYS A 532 -7.99 6.52 4.30
N ILE A 533 -7.14 5.69 4.88
CA ILE A 533 -7.27 4.23 4.84
C ILE A 533 -8.60 3.86 5.48
N CYS A 534 -8.83 4.24 6.75
CA CYS A 534 -10.09 3.98 7.45
C CYS A 534 -10.88 5.26 7.73
N PRO A 535 -12.20 5.31 7.41
CA PRO A 535 -13.03 6.47 7.74
C PRO A 535 -13.01 6.74 9.25
N THR A 536 -13.14 8.01 9.65
CA THR A 536 -13.42 8.30 11.06
C THR A 536 -14.80 7.73 11.35
N LEU A 537 -14.87 6.73 12.21
CA LEU A 537 -16.13 6.14 12.61
C LEU A 537 -16.98 7.23 13.31
N PRO A 538 -18.20 7.53 12.83
CA PRO A 538 -19.07 8.46 13.53
C PRO A 538 -19.38 7.93 14.93
N ALA A 539 -19.81 8.81 15.84
CA ALA A 539 -20.19 8.46 17.20
C ALA A 539 -21.06 7.17 17.22
N PRO A 540 -20.88 6.28 18.21
CA PRO A 540 -21.44 4.93 18.17
C PRO A 540 -22.92 4.96 17.86
N VAL A 541 -23.28 4.41 16.70
CA VAL A 541 -24.68 4.23 16.30
C VAL A 541 -25.28 3.15 17.19
N SER A 542 -26.55 3.28 17.56
CA SER A 542 -27.22 2.27 18.38
C SER A 542 -27.13 0.91 17.68
N ASP A 543 -26.56 -0.09 18.36
CA ASP A 543 -26.50 -1.48 17.91
C ASP A 543 -27.46 -2.32 18.78
N PRO A 544 -28.77 -2.31 18.47
CA PRO A 544 -29.76 -3.01 19.28
C PRO A 544 -29.67 -4.52 19.05
N LEU A 545 -29.85 -5.27 20.14
CA LEU A 545 -30.00 -6.73 20.09
C LEU A 545 -31.48 -7.10 20.24
N SER A 546 -31.92 -8.10 19.47
CA SER A 546 -33.28 -8.64 19.54
C SER A 546 -33.25 -10.16 19.77
N PRO A 547 -33.94 -10.68 20.79
CA PRO A 547 -34.62 -9.93 21.86
C PRO A 547 -33.62 -9.30 22.85
N ALA A 548 -33.92 -8.10 23.35
CA ALA A 548 -33.12 -7.45 24.40
C ALA A 548 -33.18 -8.19 25.74
N SER A 549 -34.25 -8.94 25.98
CA SER A 549 -34.36 -9.86 27.11
C SER A 549 -35.29 -11.02 26.74
N GLN A 550 -34.90 -12.22 27.15
CA GLN A 550 -35.73 -13.41 27.08
C GLN A 550 -35.67 -14.15 28.41
N THR A 551 -36.81 -14.67 28.85
CA THR A 551 -36.89 -15.57 30.00
C THR A 551 -37.11 -16.98 29.49
N VAL A 552 -36.18 -17.88 29.80
CA VAL A 552 -36.17 -19.29 29.38
C VAL A 552 -36.29 -20.18 30.61
N CYS A 553 -36.76 -21.40 30.42
CA CYS A 553 -36.68 -22.40 31.47
C CYS A 553 -35.24 -22.89 31.65
N ALA A 554 -34.90 -23.43 32.83
CA ALA A 554 -33.59 -24.02 33.05
C ALA A 554 -33.35 -25.17 32.05
N ASN A 555 -32.23 -25.11 31.33
CA ASN A 555 -31.91 -25.99 30.19
C ASN A 555 -32.91 -25.95 29.03
N GLY A 556 -33.74 -24.92 28.92
CA GLY A 556 -34.67 -24.75 27.81
C GLY A 556 -34.03 -24.17 26.55
N LEU A 557 -34.78 -24.24 25.46
CA LEU A 557 -34.43 -23.63 24.19
C LEU A 557 -34.28 -22.11 24.33
N VAL A 558 -33.15 -21.58 23.86
CA VAL A 558 -32.85 -20.15 23.87
C VAL A 558 -33.04 -19.60 22.46
N GLN A 559 -33.77 -18.49 22.33
CA GLN A 559 -33.92 -17.83 21.04
C GLN A 559 -32.59 -17.22 20.61
N GLN A 560 -32.29 -17.29 19.31
CA GLN A 560 -31.12 -16.65 18.73
C GLN A 560 -31.17 -15.14 19.00
N LEU A 561 -30.02 -14.59 19.40
CA LEU A 561 -29.82 -13.15 19.52
C LEU A 561 -29.46 -12.61 18.14
N ILE A 562 -30.35 -11.78 17.60
CA ILE A 562 -30.20 -11.11 16.32
C ILE A 562 -29.62 -9.73 16.58
N GLY A 563 -28.44 -9.45 16.02
CA GLY A 563 -27.88 -8.11 16.10
C GLY A 563 -28.32 -7.26 14.91
N GLY A 564 -28.53 -5.96 15.15
CA GLY A 564 -28.94 -5.00 14.13
C GLY A 564 -27.97 -4.95 12.94
N GLU A 565 -28.49 -4.56 11.77
CA GLU A 565 -27.62 -4.18 10.65
C GLU A 565 -26.97 -2.83 10.95
N MET A 566 -25.64 -2.86 11.00
CA MET A 566 -24.83 -1.68 11.21
C MET A 566 -24.38 -1.18 9.84
N VAL A 567 -24.77 0.04 9.50
CA VAL A 567 -24.26 0.75 8.33
C VAL A 567 -23.43 1.92 8.84
N ILE A 568 -22.24 2.12 8.31
CA ILE A 568 -21.45 3.33 8.59
C ILE A 568 -21.97 4.44 7.65
N PRO A 569 -22.68 5.47 8.16
CA PRO A 569 -23.23 6.52 7.30
C PRO A 569 -22.09 7.28 6.62
N GLY A 570 -22.05 7.26 5.28
CA GLY A 570 -20.96 7.87 4.50
C GLY A 570 -19.60 7.20 4.69
N GLY A 571 -19.54 6.00 5.28
CA GLY A 571 -18.32 5.24 5.51
C GLY A 571 -17.97 4.37 4.33
N ASN A 572 -17.42 4.98 3.29
CA ASN A 572 -16.86 4.27 2.15
C ASN A 572 -15.37 4.01 2.43
N PHE A 573 -14.83 2.91 1.90
CA PHE A 573 -13.48 2.45 2.23
C PHE A 573 -12.67 2.20 0.97
N PRO A 574 -11.49 2.84 0.80
CA PRO A 574 -10.98 3.97 1.60
C PRO A 574 -11.84 5.23 1.46
N GLN A 575 -11.90 6.07 2.50
CA GLN A 575 -12.56 7.38 2.39
C GLN A 575 -11.64 8.31 1.58
N MET A 576 -11.95 8.44 0.29
CA MET A 576 -11.18 9.27 -0.61
C MET A 576 -11.62 10.72 -0.49
N PHE A 577 -10.67 11.61 -0.23
CA PHE A 577 -10.90 13.04 -0.32
C PHE A 577 -10.50 13.50 -1.72
N ASN A 578 -11.39 14.18 -2.44
CA ASN A 578 -10.95 14.98 -3.59
C ASN A 578 -9.97 16.07 -3.08
N TYR A 579 -9.20 16.68 -3.98
CA TYR A 579 -8.27 17.78 -3.71
C TYR A 579 -8.86 18.91 -2.84
N VAL A 580 -10.18 19.08 -2.86
CA VAL A 580 -10.95 20.08 -2.09
C VAL A 580 -11.47 19.56 -0.73
N GLY A 581 -11.05 18.38 -0.29
CA GLY A 581 -11.48 17.77 0.98
C GLY A 581 -12.91 17.20 0.97
N VAL A 582 -13.47 16.88 -0.22
CA VAL A 582 -14.84 16.36 -0.35
C VAL A 582 -14.81 14.83 -0.52
N PRO A 583 -15.55 14.05 0.29
CA PRO A 583 -15.58 12.60 0.21
C PRO A 583 -16.37 12.07 -1.00
N PHE A 584 -15.87 10.99 -1.62
CA PHE A 584 -16.61 10.20 -2.63
C PHE A 584 -17.49 9.11 -1.99
N ASN A 585 -18.66 8.86 -2.57
CA ASN A 585 -19.55 7.77 -2.16
C ASN A 585 -19.18 6.46 -2.88
N GLN A 586 -18.80 5.42 -2.13
CA GLN A 586 -18.65 4.01 -2.56
C GLN A 586 -19.36 3.02 -1.60
N ALA A 587 -19.30 1.72 -1.85
CA ALA A 587 -20.07 0.71 -1.12
C ALA A 587 -19.72 0.59 0.38
N PRO A 588 -20.61 0.02 1.22
CA PRO A 588 -20.39 -0.11 2.66
C PRO A 588 -19.25 -1.09 3.02
N LEU A 589 -18.54 -0.77 4.11
CA LEU A 589 -17.54 -1.63 4.76
C LEU A 589 -18.10 -3.01 5.19
N ASN A 590 -17.28 -4.05 5.05
CA ASN A 590 -17.48 -5.30 5.79
C ASN A 590 -17.11 -5.08 7.26
N LEU A 591 -18.01 -5.44 8.18
CA LEU A 591 -17.83 -5.34 9.63
C LEU A 591 -17.54 -6.71 10.22
N ASP A 592 -16.62 -6.75 11.19
CA ASP A 592 -16.35 -7.95 11.98
C ASP A 592 -17.12 -7.90 13.31
N TYR A 593 -17.50 -9.07 13.82
CA TYR A 593 -18.23 -9.18 15.09
C TYR A 593 -17.48 -10.08 16.07
N GLN A 594 -17.67 -9.82 17.36
CA GLN A 594 -17.23 -10.70 18.44
C GLN A 594 -18.23 -10.68 19.58
N TRP A 595 -18.80 -11.83 19.91
CA TRP A 595 -19.72 -11.95 21.05
C TRP A 595 -18.99 -12.13 22.38
N GLN A 596 -19.56 -11.54 23.43
CA GLN A 596 -19.08 -11.63 24.80
C GLN A 596 -20.19 -12.08 25.75
N VAL A 597 -19.80 -12.74 26.83
CA VAL A 597 -20.71 -13.23 27.88
C VAL A 597 -20.28 -12.75 29.27
N ALA A 598 -21.25 -12.53 30.15
CA ALA A 598 -21.07 -12.17 31.56
C ALA A 598 -22.13 -12.82 32.47
N ASP A 599 -21.81 -12.90 33.76
CA ASP A 599 -22.73 -13.35 34.83
C ASP A 599 -23.61 -12.22 35.38
N THR A 600 -23.25 -10.96 35.11
CA THR A 600 -24.04 -9.79 35.52
C THR A 600 -24.21 -8.82 34.34
N PRO A 601 -25.23 -7.94 34.37
CA PRO A 601 -25.46 -6.97 33.28
C PRO A 601 -24.28 -6.01 33.06
N SER A 602 -23.43 -5.79 34.07
CA SER A 602 -22.29 -4.87 34.00
C SER A 602 -20.95 -5.56 33.70
N GLY A 603 -20.92 -6.88 33.54
CA GLY A 603 -19.69 -7.66 33.37
C GLY A 603 -19.20 -8.33 34.67
N PRO A 604 -17.93 -8.76 34.74
CA PRO A 604 -16.90 -8.68 33.68
C PRO A 604 -17.27 -9.50 32.44
N TRP A 605 -16.77 -9.06 31.27
CA TRP A 605 -17.10 -9.63 29.96
C TRP A 605 -15.98 -10.54 29.46
N THR A 606 -16.34 -11.70 28.93
CA THR A 606 -15.41 -12.68 28.35
C THR A 606 -15.77 -12.95 26.89
N ASN A 607 -14.77 -12.98 25.99
CA ASN A 607 -14.97 -13.34 24.59
C ASN A 607 -15.42 -14.80 24.45
N LEU A 608 -16.45 -15.02 23.65
CA LEU A 608 -16.86 -16.36 23.22
C LEU A 608 -16.04 -16.74 21.98
N VAL A 609 -15.15 -17.73 22.15
CA VAL A 609 -14.25 -18.18 21.07
C VAL A 609 -15.05 -18.62 19.85
N GLY A 610 -14.73 -18.08 18.67
CA GLY A 610 -15.37 -18.41 17.40
C GLY A 610 -16.76 -17.81 17.18
N ALA A 611 -17.31 -17.06 18.16
CA ALA A 611 -18.60 -16.39 18.01
C ALA A 611 -18.43 -15.04 17.29
N THR A 612 -18.16 -15.11 15.98
CA THR A 612 -17.85 -13.95 15.12
C THR A 612 -18.95 -13.60 14.11
N ASP A 613 -20.06 -14.34 14.14
CA ASP A 613 -21.22 -14.06 13.28
C ASP A 613 -22.03 -12.85 13.77
N LYS A 614 -22.74 -12.22 12.82
CA LYS A 614 -23.68 -11.12 13.12
C LYS A 614 -24.69 -11.49 14.21
N ASN A 615 -25.19 -12.72 14.16
CA ASN A 615 -26.16 -13.28 15.08
C ASN A 615 -25.50 -14.36 15.94
N TYR A 616 -26.00 -14.59 17.15
CA TYR A 616 -25.48 -15.64 18.03
C TYR A 616 -26.59 -16.46 18.65
N SER A 617 -26.42 -17.78 18.69
CA SER A 617 -27.36 -18.72 19.30
C SER A 617 -26.78 -19.22 20.63
N PRO A 618 -27.21 -18.68 21.78
CA PRO A 618 -26.70 -19.13 23.07
C PRO A 618 -27.09 -20.57 23.36
N PHE A 619 -26.18 -21.33 23.99
CA PHE A 619 -26.49 -22.66 24.47
C PHE A 619 -27.47 -22.60 25.67
N PRO A 620 -28.33 -23.62 25.84
CA PRO A 620 -29.14 -23.79 27.04
C PRO A 620 -28.30 -23.73 28.33
N THR A 621 -28.83 -23.08 29.36
CA THR A 621 -28.12 -22.84 30.64
C THR A 621 -29.06 -23.02 31.84
N THR A 622 -28.48 -23.34 32.99
CA THR A 622 -29.18 -23.39 34.29
C THR A 622 -29.06 -22.09 35.09
N VAL A 623 -28.22 -21.16 34.64
CA VAL A 623 -28.03 -19.84 35.27
C VAL A 623 -28.24 -18.73 34.25
N SER A 624 -28.82 -17.61 34.69
CA SER A 624 -28.99 -16.43 33.85
C SER A 624 -27.65 -15.91 33.35
N LYS A 625 -27.60 -15.52 32.08
CA LYS A 625 -26.39 -14.99 31.41
C LYS A 625 -26.74 -13.70 30.66
N TYR A 626 -25.72 -12.85 30.51
CA TYR A 626 -25.82 -11.60 29.78
C TYR A 626 -24.86 -11.63 28.61
N PHE A 627 -25.29 -11.12 27.46
CA PHE A 627 -24.55 -11.14 26.22
C PHE A 627 -24.45 -9.74 25.64
N ARG A 628 -23.32 -9.45 24.99
CA ARG A 628 -23.18 -8.27 24.14
C ARG A 628 -22.33 -8.61 22.93
N ARG A 629 -22.48 -7.83 21.87
CA ARG A 629 -21.72 -7.93 20.64
C ARG A 629 -20.77 -6.74 20.54
N LEU A 630 -19.51 -7.01 20.25
CA LEU A 630 -18.58 -6.01 19.77
C LEU A 630 -18.68 -5.99 18.25
N THR A 631 -18.90 -4.81 17.69
CA THR A 631 -18.82 -4.57 16.26
C THR A 631 -17.51 -3.83 16.01
N MET A 632 -16.66 -4.39 15.17
CA MET A 632 -15.33 -3.87 14.87
C MET A 632 -15.30 -3.45 13.39
N GLY A 633 -14.47 -2.46 13.07
CA GLY A 633 -14.05 -2.28 11.68
C GLY A 633 -13.45 -3.59 11.19
N GLY A 634 -13.76 -4.01 9.95
CA GLY A 634 -13.22 -5.26 9.40
C GLY A 634 -11.70 -5.33 9.53
N ALA A 635 -11.11 -6.53 9.47
CA ALA A 635 -9.67 -6.79 9.62
C ALA A 635 -8.75 -5.77 8.91
N CYS A 636 -9.19 -5.31 7.73
CA CYS A 636 -8.60 -4.25 6.93
C CYS A 636 -8.36 -2.88 7.59
N CYS A 637 -9.05 -2.60 8.70
CA CYS A 637 -9.00 -1.37 9.49
C CYS A 637 -8.41 -1.56 10.89
N GLY A 638 -7.57 -2.59 11.08
CA GLY A 638 -6.89 -2.82 12.35
C GLY A 638 -7.83 -3.28 13.49
N GLY A 639 -9.06 -3.71 13.16
CA GLY A 639 -10.01 -4.25 14.13
C GLY A 639 -10.51 -3.25 15.18
N GLU A 640 -10.47 -1.95 14.89
CA GLU A 640 -10.89 -0.93 15.85
C GLU A 640 -12.36 -1.15 16.27
N LEU A 641 -12.62 -1.03 17.58
CA LEU A 641 -13.96 -1.16 18.14
C LEU A 641 -14.85 -0.03 17.60
N TYR A 642 -15.81 -0.38 16.76
CA TYR A 642 -16.78 0.56 16.22
C TYR A 642 -17.94 0.81 17.19
N SER A 643 -18.50 -0.27 17.72
CA SER A 643 -19.61 -0.19 18.68
C SER A 643 -19.60 -1.38 19.62
N THR A 644 -20.18 -1.15 20.80
CA THR A 644 -20.59 -2.22 21.70
C THR A 644 -22.10 -2.19 21.76
N SER A 645 -22.74 -3.31 21.44
CA SER A 645 -24.19 -3.43 21.48
C SER A 645 -24.74 -3.18 22.88
N GLU A 646 -26.05 -2.96 22.95
CA GLU A 646 -26.78 -3.10 24.20
C GLU A 646 -26.64 -4.54 24.75
N VAL A 647 -26.89 -4.69 26.05
CA VAL A 647 -26.81 -6.00 26.72
C VAL A 647 -28.12 -6.76 26.53
N ALA A 648 -28.03 -7.94 25.91
CA ALA A 648 -29.12 -8.89 25.87
C ALA A 648 -29.09 -9.80 27.10
N ALA A 649 -30.25 -9.97 27.76
CA ALA A 649 -30.39 -10.85 28.91
C ALA A 649 -31.06 -12.18 28.54
N VAL A 650 -30.44 -13.30 28.93
CA VAL A 650 -31.05 -14.62 28.93
C VAL A 650 -31.27 -15.01 30.38
N LEU A 651 -32.50 -14.82 30.85
CA LEU A 651 -32.89 -15.05 32.24
C LEU A 651 -33.44 -16.47 32.40
N VAL A 652 -32.93 -17.21 33.39
CA VAL A 652 -33.45 -18.54 33.72
C VAL A 652 -34.59 -18.40 34.73
N GLY A 653 -35.78 -18.83 34.33
CA GLY A 653 -36.98 -18.87 35.16
C GLY A 653 -36.99 -20.04 36.15
N ALA A 654 -38.03 -20.10 36.99
CA ALA A 654 -38.15 -21.11 38.04
C ALA A 654 -38.40 -22.54 37.54
N ASN A 655 -38.87 -22.68 36.30
CA ASN A 655 -39.25 -23.96 35.71
C ASN A 655 -38.07 -24.58 34.95
N ALA A 656 -37.95 -25.91 34.99
CA ALA A 656 -36.98 -26.65 34.18
C ALA A 656 -37.64 -27.16 32.89
N ALA A 657 -36.93 -27.09 31.78
CA ALA A 657 -37.42 -27.60 30.51
C ALA A 657 -37.50 -29.13 30.50
N PRO A 658 -38.39 -29.72 29.67
CA PRO A 658 -38.41 -31.15 29.47
C PRO A 658 -37.12 -31.62 28.80
N THR A 659 -36.70 -32.85 29.10
CA THR A 659 -35.72 -33.60 28.33
C THR A 659 -36.43 -34.25 27.15
N VAL A 660 -35.88 -34.11 25.95
CA VAL A 660 -36.49 -34.53 24.68
C VAL A 660 -35.61 -35.58 24.04
N ASP A 661 -36.22 -36.63 23.50
CA ASP A 661 -35.56 -37.70 22.73
C ASP A 661 -36.25 -37.83 21.36
N ALA A 662 -35.58 -37.37 20.31
CA ALA A 662 -36.03 -37.46 18.93
C ALA A 662 -35.84 -38.87 18.32
N GLY A 663 -35.19 -39.79 19.03
CA GLY A 663 -34.89 -41.16 18.59
C GLY A 663 -33.46 -41.34 18.07
N GLY A 664 -33.13 -42.55 17.59
CA GLY A 664 -31.78 -42.88 17.11
C GLY A 664 -30.78 -43.28 18.21
N GLY A 665 -31.24 -43.42 19.46
CA GLY A 665 -30.46 -43.89 20.60
C GLY A 665 -29.30 -42.96 20.95
N VAL A 666 -28.24 -43.51 21.55
CA VAL A 666 -27.06 -42.73 22.02
C VAL A 666 -26.37 -41.99 20.87
N THR A 667 -26.51 -42.47 19.63
CA THR A 667 -25.84 -41.91 18.46
C THR A 667 -26.65 -40.82 17.75
N GLY A 668 -27.95 -40.64 18.06
CA GLY A 668 -28.84 -39.72 17.33
C GLY A 668 -29.02 -40.06 15.84
N ILE A 669 -28.66 -41.28 15.45
CA ILE A 669 -28.68 -41.75 14.05
C ILE A 669 -29.59 -42.98 13.97
N MET A 670 -30.52 -42.95 13.03
CA MET A 670 -31.37 -44.06 12.66
C MET A 670 -31.04 -44.52 11.24
N GLN A 671 -30.84 -45.83 11.04
CA GLN A 671 -30.49 -46.40 9.75
C GLN A 671 -31.68 -47.18 9.18
N THR A 672 -32.00 -46.96 7.90
CA THR A 672 -33.12 -47.65 7.23
C THR A 672 -32.84 -47.93 5.76
N CYS A 673 -33.57 -48.88 5.17
CA CYS A 673 -33.64 -49.00 3.71
C CYS A 673 -34.46 -47.83 3.12
N SER A 674 -34.06 -47.39 1.92
CA SER A 674 -34.75 -46.32 1.17
C SER A 674 -36.25 -46.61 1.02
N GLY A 675 -37.09 -45.64 1.38
CA GLY A 675 -38.55 -45.71 1.27
C GLY A 675 -39.27 -46.50 2.37
N VAL A 676 -38.55 -47.12 3.31
CA VAL A 676 -39.17 -47.85 4.44
C VAL A 676 -39.63 -46.86 5.52
N SER A 677 -40.86 -47.04 6.00
CA SER A 677 -41.45 -46.24 7.08
C SER A 677 -40.78 -46.55 8.43
N GLN A 678 -40.39 -45.50 9.15
CA GLN A 678 -39.78 -45.58 10.48
C GLN A 678 -40.51 -44.67 11.47
N ASN A 679 -40.58 -45.08 12.73
CA ASN A 679 -41.13 -44.24 13.80
C ASN A 679 -40.03 -43.36 14.40
N LEU A 680 -40.30 -42.06 14.51
CA LEU A 680 -39.43 -41.10 15.19
C LEU A 680 -39.78 -41.02 16.69
N GLY A 681 -38.88 -40.42 17.47
CA GLY A 681 -39.06 -40.18 18.90
C GLY A 681 -38.66 -41.37 19.79
N GLY A 682 -38.20 -41.07 21.01
CA GLY A 682 -37.87 -42.05 22.04
C GLY A 682 -39.07 -42.70 22.72
N SER A 683 -38.80 -43.59 23.68
CA SER A 683 -39.82 -44.20 24.55
C SER A 683 -39.39 -44.10 26.01
N PRO A 684 -39.83 -43.07 26.75
CA PRO A 684 -40.73 -41.97 26.33
C PRO A 684 -40.03 -40.86 25.50
N THR A 685 -40.77 -40.19 24.60
CA THR A 685 -40.29 -39.06 23.77
C THR A 685 -39.88 -37.83 24.59
N ALA A 686 -40.54 -37.60 25.74
CA ALA A 686 -40.24 -36.48 26.63
C ALA A 686 -40.35 -36.90 28.10
N THR A 687 -39.42 -36.41 28.92
CA THR A 687 -39.38 -36.61 30.40
C THR A 687 -38.99 -35.31 31.11
N GLY A 688 -39.19 -35.23 32.43
CA GLY A 688 -38.92 -33.99 33.17
C GLY A 688 -39.88 -32.85 32.82
N GLY A 689 -39.62 -31.63 33.29
CA GLY A 689 -40.55 -30.50 33.12
C GLY A 689 -41.93 -30.78 33.74
N SER A 690 -42.99 -30.18 33.18
CA SER A 690 -44.39 -30.36 33.63
C SER A 690 -45.31 -30.88 32.53
N SER A 691 -45.88 -32.07 32.71
CA SER A 691 -46.89 -32.63 31.80
C SER A 691 -48.22 -31.85 31.87
N PRO A 692 -49.04 -31.81 30.80
CA PRO A 692 -48.88 -32.49 29.50
C PRO A 692 -47.85 -31.82 28.56
N TYR A 693 -47.32 -32.60 27.61
CA TYR A 693 -46.40 -32.13 26.58
C TYR A 693 -47.11 -31.95 25.23
N ALA A 694 -46.72 -30.91 24.49
CA ALA A 694 -47.04 -30.69 23.09
C ALA A 694 -45.80 -30.92 22.23
N TYR A 695 -45.95 -31.65 21.12
CA TYR A 695 -44.86 -32.02 20.21
C TYR A 695 -45.02 -31.26 18.88
N LEU A 696 -43.90 -30.84 18.30
CA LEU A 696 -43.84 -30.28 16.95
C LEU A 696 -42.58 -30.81 16.24
N TRP A 697 -42.78 -31.60 15.20
CA TRP A 697 -41.70 -32.09 14.35
C TRP A 697 -41.46 -31.16 13.15
N SER A 698 -40.25 -31.18 12.59
CA SER A 698 -39.91 -30.46 11.36
C SER A 698 -40.76 -30.88 10.14
N THR A 699 -41.43 -32.04 10.21
CA THR A 699 -42.43 -32.49 9.22
C THR A 699 -43.80 -31.83 9.38
N GLY A 700 -44.01 -31.07 10.46
CA GLY A 700 -45.30 -30.53 10.89
C GLY A 700 -46.15 -31.48 11.74
N ALA A 701 -45.69 -32.70 12.01
CA ALA A 701 -46.41 -33.65 12.86
C ALA A 701 -46.42 -33.23 14.33
N THR A 702 -47.52 -33.52 15.04
CA THR A 702 -47.72 -33.15 16.46
C THR A 702 -47.89 -34.34 17.41
N SER A 703 -47.76 -35.57 16.90
CA SER A 703 -47.74 -36.78 17.73
C SER A 703 -46.36 -36.99 18.37
N ALA A 704 -46.33 -37.70 19.52
CA ALA A 704 -45.09 -38.01 20.22
C ALA A 704 -44.13 -38.89 19.39
N ASN A 705 -44.66 -39.79 18.57
CA ASN A 705 -43.89 -40.70 17.72
C ASN A 705 -44.53 -40.82 16.32
N PRO A 706 -44.31 -39.86 15.41
CA PRO A 706 -44.81 -39.93 14.04
C PRO A 706 -44.00 -40.92 13.20
N SER A 707 -44.61 -41.44 12.13
CA SER A 707 -43.91 -42.26 11.14
C SER A 707 -43.46 -41.41 9.94
N VAL A 708 -42.25 -41.65 9.44
CA VAL A 708 -41.70 -41.01 8.25
C VAL A 708 -41.09 -42.05 7.30
N SER A 709 -41.13 -41.77 6.01
CA SER A 709 -40.42 -42.54 4.99
C SER A 709 -39.65 -41.58 4.09
N SER A 710 -38.34 -41.78 3.94
CA SER A 710 -37.47 -40.99 3.07
C SER A 710 -36.71 -41.88 2.12
N THR A 711 -36.41 -41.39 0.91
CA THR A 711 -35.49 -42.06 -0.02
C THR A 711 -34.06 -41.59 0.14
N GLU A 712 -33.86 -40.41 0.73
CA GLU A 712 -32.59 -39.73 0.95
C GLU A 712 -32.29 -39.55 2.45
N ASN A 713 -31.03 -39.28 2.79
CA ASN A 713 -30.66 -38.91 4.15
C ASN A 713 -31.39 -37.62 4.57
N ALA A 714 -31.94 -37.59 5.79
CA ALA A 714 -32.70 -36.46 6.30
C ALA A 714 -32.44 -36.21 7.78
N ILE A 715 -32.58 -34.96 8.23
CA ILE A 715 -32.53 -34.57 9.64
C ILE A 715 -33.93 -34.16 10.08
N TYR A 716 -34.44 -34.79 11.13
CA TYR A 716 -35.73 -34.44 11.74
C TYR A 716 -35.49 -33.78 13.09
N THR A 717 -36.08 -32.60 13.28
CA THR A 717 -36.00 -31.87 14.56
C THR A 717 -37.33 -31.98 15.27
N LEU A 718 -37.30 -32.35 16.55
CA LEU A 718 -38.44 -32.35 17.45
C LEU A 718 -38.32 -31.18 18.41
N THR A 719 -39.35 -30.36 18.52
CA THR A 719 -39.52 -29.39 19.61
C THR A 719 -40.65 -29.84 20.52
N VAL A 720 -40.39 -29.92 21.83
CA VAL A 720 -41.39 -30.26 22.84
C VAL A 720 -41.64 -29.04 23.72
N THR A 721 -42.91 -28.73 23.95
CA THR A 721 -43.36 -27.69 24.89
C THR A 721 -44.10 -28.36 26.04
N ASP A 722 -43.72 -28.05 27.28
CA ASP A 722 -44.41 -28.55 28.47
C ASP A 722 -45.60 -27.66 28.88
N ALA A 723 -46.34 -28.04 29.92
CA ALA A 723 -47.52 -27.33 30.41
C ALA A 723 -47.23 -25.91 30.94
N ASN A 724 -45.99 -25.64 31.33
CA ASN A 724 -45.54 -24.32 31.77
C ASN A 724 -45.00 -23.47 30.61
N GLY A 725 -45.08 -23.98 29.37
CA GLY A 725 -44.55 -23.33 28.17
C GLY A 725 -43.04 -23.51 27.99
N CYS A 726 -42.37 -24.35 28.78
CA CYS A 726 -40.95 -24.62 28.63
C CYS A 726 -40.69 -25.46 27.38
N GLN A 727 -39.80 -24.97 26.52
CA GLN A 727 -39.45 -25.66 25.28
C GLN A 727 -38.06 -26.28 25.33
N GLN A 728 -37.91 -27.43 24.69
CA GLN A 728 -36.61 -28.01 24.36
C GLN A 728 -36.71 -28.72 23.01
N SER A 729 -35.58 -28.84 22.31
CA SER A 729 -35.50 -29.56 21.05
C SER A 729 -34.45 -30.66 21.05
N ASP A 730 -34.68 -31.68 20.24
CA ASP A 730 -33.70 -32.73 19.92
C ASP A 730 -33.77 -33.07 18.42
N GLN A 731 -32.72 -33.70 17.89
CA GLN A 731 -32.63 -34.06 16.47
C GLN A 731 -32.29 -35.54 16.28
N VAL A 732 -32.84 -36.12 15.22
CA VAL A 732 -32.48 -37.45 14.75
C VAL A 732 -32.13 -37.41 13.27
N ILE A 733 -31.02 -38.05 12.92
CA ILE A 733 -30.55 -38.21 11.55
C ILE A 733 -31.06 -39.55 11.02
N LEU A 734 -31.82 -39.53 9.92
CA LEU A 734 -32.24 -40.73 9.20
C LEU A 734 -31.29 -40.96 8.03
N ASN A 735 -30.46 -41.99 8.12
CA ASN A 735 -29.62 -42.44 7.01
C ASN A 735 -30.35 -43.52 6.21
N THR A 736 -30.56 -43.27 4.92
CA THR A 736 -31.20 -44.20 3.99
C THR A 736 -30.13 -44.94 3.18
N TYR A 737 -30.29 -46.25 3.11
CA TYR A 737 -29.42 -47.10 2.29
C TYR A 737 -30.24 -47.69 1.15
N LYS A 738 -29.67 -47.65 -0.05
CA LYS A 738 -30.20 -48.36 -1.22
C LYS A 738 -29.44 -49.67 -1.36
N ALA A 739 -30.15 -50.79 -1.30
CA ALA A 739 -29.57 -52.07 -1.69
C ALA A 739 -29.33 -52.06 -3.20
N ASP A 740 -28.07 -52.16 -3.61
CA ASP A 740 -27.67 -52.34 -4.99
C ASP A 740 -27.09 -53.76 -5.13
N ALA A 741 -27.80 -54.64 -5.85
CA ALA A 741 -27.34 -56.00 -6.13
C ALA A 741 -26.26 -56.03 -7.24
N GLY A 742 -25.85 -54.87 -7.75
CA GLY A 742 -25.04 -54.71 -8.94
C GLY A 742 -25.88 -54.84 -10.22
N PRO A 743 -25.24 -54.69 -11.40
CA PRO A 743 -25.88 -54.94 -12.68
C PRO A 743 -26.39 -56.38 -12.77
N ASP A 744 -27.50 -56.59 -13.48
CA ASP A 744 -28.02 -57.92 -13.77
C ASP A 744 -26.93 -58.81 -14.38
N LYS A 745 -26.58 -59.90 -13.70
CA LYS A 745 -25.67 -60.92 -14.24
C LYS A 745 -26.49 -62.01 -14.94
N GLY A 746 -26.41 -62.06 -16.26
CA GLY A 746 -26.94 -63.18 -17.04
C GLY A 746 -25.99 -64.37 -17.01
N ASN A 747 -26.41 -65.48 -16.40
CA ASN A 747 -25.72 -66.77 -16.50
C ASN A 747 -26.46 -67.72 -17.46
N CYS A 748 -25.71 -68.46 -18.27
CA CYS A 748 -26.25 -69.59 -19.02
C CYS A 748 -26.55 -70.76 -18.06
N ALA A 749 -27.64 -71.50 -18.32
CA ALA A 749 -28.06 -72.62 -17.48
C ALA A 749 -26.93 -73.66 -17.32
N GLY A 750 -26.51 -73.90 -16.08
CA GLY A 750 -25.51 -74.92 -15.72
C GLY A 750 -24.16 -74.40 -15.21
N ALA A 751 -23.86 -73.11 -15.30
CA ALA A 751 -22.71 -72.52 -14.63
C ALA A 751 -23.12 -71.95 -13.27
N GLY A 752 -22.53 -72.48 -12.19
CA GLY A 752 -22.71 -71.92 -10.84
C GLY A 752 -22.24 -70.46 -10.78
N VAL A 753 -22.91 -69.65 -9.95
CA VAL A 753 -22.63 -68.22 -9.75
C VAL A 753 -21.27 -68.02 -9.08
#